data_AF-A0A3C1TE08-F1
#
_entry.id   AF-A0A3C1TE08-F1
#
_cell.length_a   1.000
_cell.length_b   1.000
_cell.length_c   1.000
_cell.angle_alpha   90.00
_cell.angle_beta   90.00
_cell.angle_gamma   90.00
#
_symmetry.space_group_name_H-M   'P 1'
#
loop_
_entity.id
_entity.type
_entity.pdbx_description
1 polymer ?
#
loop_
_entity_poly.entity_id
_entity_poly.type
_entity_poly.pdbx_seq_one_letter_code
_entity_poly.pdbx_strand_id
1 'polypeptide(L)'
;MNLTPDILKKYLRRLTNLSSRNRSLLLSTLSADQFLDWKALDFVDNRSAFDVLSDLIAQKKTVRLGQVIDPRSEKGNEVSKRLRKLSRTERFIEEERGSEDLYVGYPFVRGKLMDGTVIHAPLVYFPVTLQKNEENVAYWELRRRPEPTLLNRSFLLAYGYFNQVTIPDELLEKNLEELSRDSLVFRTELYELLKESALKLNFNQAIFQDTLQYFDECSKSDLELLEQNGELKLYPEAVLGIFPQAGSYLAPDYEALISQEEKRVDDEEASAFSVPIKEANTFTAFPQDASQEQALLRVKQGESLVVEGPPGTGKSQLIANLMTDFAARGKRVLLVCQKRVALDVVYERLRQVGVAPFAALIHDFKNDRADLYAQLDAQIGQVDEYQKQNYALDSIVLERQFLQVSRSIEQLCSELNAFKEALFDANECGLSPKELYLTSSSQEANSPIPQFRQFRFDDRLETFLQKLRRLEQYQRFLPSPHPWEERVDFSRIGITAVKNTIEEAIQTYEYTQKSTSEWLGQTLNAAHLRQLHRLDTQVRTWQERLQLPMLWDFFERSVSGKMTKSLAQWLPKAHKSGQKLMGGSVLMDELSTSELPRFEHRLQALIQARQSVVKWLFYSDKDYFRDLTVSLGLTLELTDLYQLRQRLENRKALEQWVDEVENKLAISIRERSMSQTLLRWEEVAAAMEQAAQLQLEMQQNAPFLANLALKGKDEWASVTKQLLTLASEFSGKYQRWQRYLTQGQLLRLEESAAYGAELKKALEVNFDALVEMDSLKNELPESEREIYERLQTETLHSWIDVVQNSLRLAWLAHLEEKNPVLRAVSSLKMSQWEEELQQLIEQKQALSREILGMQLREQTYKE
;
A
#
# COMPACT_ATOMS: atom_id res chain seq x y z
N MET A 1 -24.58 -17.58 15.33
CA MET A 1 -25.93 -17.03 15.60
C MET A 1 -25.95 -16.75 17.08
N ASN A 2 -25.88 -15.48 17.49
CA ASN A 2 -26.10 -15.14 18.90
C ASN A 2 -27.60 -15.33 19.13
N LEU A 3 -27.96 -16.38 19.86
CA LEU A 3 -29.32 -16.50 20.40
C LEU A 3 -29.48 -15.29 21.32
N THR A 4 -30.51 -14.48 21.08
CA THR A 4 -30.81 -13.36 21.98
C THR A 4 -31.64 -13.88 23.16
N PRO A 5 -31.56 -13.27 24.35
CA PRO A 5 -32.38 -13.62 25.50
C PRO A 5 -33.89 -13.68 25.14
N ASP A 6 -34.34 -12.80 24.25
CA ASP A 6 -35.72 -12.77 23.74
C ASP A 6 -36.13 -14.04 22.97
N ILE A 7 -35.21 -14.60 22.18
CA ILE A 7 -35.46 -15.84 21.43
C ILE A 7 -35.56 -17.01 22.41
N LEU A 8 -34.66 -17.08 23.40
CA LEU A 8 -34.71 -18.10 24.45
C LEU A 8 -35.99 -18.00 25.28
N LYS A 9 -36.39 -16.78 25.70
CA LYS A 9 -37.66 -16.50 26.39
C LYS A 9 -38.87 -16.93 25.55
N LYS A 10 -38.85 -16.70 24.24
CA LYS A 10 -39.91 -17.15 23.33
C LYS A 10 -39.99 -18.67 23.21
N TYR A 11 -38.86 -19.38 23.20
CA TYR A 11 -38.85 -20.84 23.21
C TYR A 11 -39.32 -21.39 24.56
N LEU A 12 -38.90 -20.79 25.69
CA LEU A 12 -39.40 -21.13 27.03
C LEU A 12 -40.93 -20.99 27.11
N ARG A 13 -41.50 -19.90 26.58
CA ARG A 13 -42.96 -19.71 26.48
C ARG A 13 -43.67 -20.77 25.63
N ARG A 14 -42.99 -21.38 24.66
CA ARG A 14 -43.55 -22.49 23.86
C ARG A 14 -43.50 -23.83 24.60
N LEU A 15 -42.72 -23.94 25.67
CA LEU A 15 -42.60 -25.13 26.50
C LEU A 15 -43.63 -25.17 27.66
N THR A 16 -44.37 -24.08 27.91
CA THR A 16 -45.42 -24.06 28.95
C THR A 16 -46.69 -24.76 28.45
N ASN A 17 -47.21 -25.70 29.25
CA ASN A 17 -48.36 -26.52 28.87
C ASN A 17 -49.68 -25.82 29.27
N LEU A 18 -50.40 -25.28 28.28
CA LEU A 18 -51.68 -24.58 28.48
C LEU A 18 -52.92 -25.51 28.42
N SER A 19 -52.72 -26.83 28.46
CA SER A 19 -53.84 -27.78 28.41
C SER A 19 -54.55 -27.93 29.76
N SER A 20 -55.82 -28.34 29.75
CA SER A 20 -56.60 -28.64 30.96
C SER A 20 -56.07 -29.84 31.78
N ARG A 21 -54.96 -30.47 31.36
CA ARG A 21 -54.24 -31.49 32.13
C ARG A 21 -53.19 -30.88 33.06
N ASN A 22 -52.89 -29.58 32.90
CA ASN A 22 -51.99 -28.86 33.78
C ASN A 22 -52.70 -28.56 35.12
N ARG A 23 -52.19 -29.15 36.20
CA ARG A 23 -52.74 -28.99 37.55
C ARG A 23 -52.50 -27.61 38.15
N SER A 24 -51.60 -26.83 37.54
CA SER A 24 -51.42 -25.40 37.83
C SER A 24 -52.54 -24.54 37.19
N LEU A 25 -53.43 -25.12 36.37
CA LEU A 25 -54.59 -24.44 35.77
C LEU A 25 -55.95 -24.99 36.23
N LEU A 26 -56.04 -26.31 36.40
CA LEU A 26 -57.26 -26.98 36.84
C LEU A 26 -56.92 -28.08 37.85
N LEU A 27 -57.23 -27.82 39.11
CA LEU A 27 -57.15 -28.76 40.21
C LEU A 27 -58.57 -29.18 40.59
N SER A 28 -58.97 -30.42 40.28
CA SER A 28 -60.33 -30.92 40.58
C SER A 28 -60.42 -31.69 41.90
N THR A 29 -59.30 -32.31 42.32
CA THR A 29 -59.23 -33.23 43.47
C THR A 29 -57.84 -33.19 44.08
N LEU A 30 -57.71 -33.38 45.40
CA LEU A 30 -56.42 -33.38 46.08
C LEU A 30 -55.89 -34.81 46.29
N SER A 31 -55.07 -35.29 45.35
CA SER A 31 -54.42 -36.59 45.49
C SER A 31 -53.44 -36.61 46.67
N ALA A 32 -53.62 -37.58 47.58
CA ALA A 32 -52.92 -37.64 48.87
C ALA A 32 -51.38 -37.75 48.81
N ASP A 33 -50.81 -38.09 47.65
CA ASP A 33 -49.36 -38.21 47.46
C ASP A 33 -48.69 -36.93 46.94
N GLN A 34 -49.49 -35.93 46.53
CA GLN A 34 -49.01 -34.71 45.84
C GLN A 34 -49.62 -33.41 46.36
N PHE A 35 -50.73 -33.47 47.10
CA PHE A 35 -51.40 -32.29 47.64
C PHE A 35 -51.89 -32.52 49.07
N LEU A 36 -51.91 -31.44 49.86
CA LEU A 36 -52.50 -31.34 51.18
C LEU A 36 -53.36 -30.07 51.23
N ASP A 37 -54.64 -30.23 51.57
CA ASP A 37 -55.51 -29.09 51.90
C ASP A 37 -54.94 -28.35 53.12
N TRP A 38 -54.65 -27.06 52.96
CA TRP A 38 -54.06 -26.26 54.02
C TRP A 38 -55.01 -26.12 55.21
N LYS A 39 -56.33 -26.10 55.00
CA LYS A 39 -57.32 -26.05 56.08
C LYS A 39 -57.28 -27.31 56.96
N ALA A 40 -56.71 -28.43 56.49
CA ALA A 40 -56.49 -29.60 57.33
C ALA A 40 -55.51 -29.34 58.49
N LEU A 41 -54.66 -28.30 58.40
CA LEU A 41 -53.73 -27.89 59.46
C LEU A 41 -54.40 -27.16 60.63
N ASP A 42 -55.69 -26.82 60.50
CA ASP A 42 -56.41 -26.04 61.50
C ASP A 42 -56.39 -26.72 62.87
N PHE A 43 -55.81 -26.05 63.87
CA PHE A 43 -55.60 -26.54 65.23
C PHE A 43 -54.74 -27.81 65.37
N VAL A 44 -53.95 -28.20 64.35
CA VAL A 44 -53.01 -29.34 64.45
C VAL A 44 -51.85 -29.05 65.41
N ASP A 45 -51.41 -27.79 65.51
CA ASP A 45 -50.37 -27.30 66.43
C ASP A 45 -50.94 -26.19 67.34
N ASN A 46 -52.22 -26.29 67.72
CA ASN A 46 -52.97 -25.29 68.51
C ASN A 46 -53.07 -23.88 67.89
N ARG A 47 -52.83 -23.75 66.59
CA ARG A 47 -52.94 -22.50 65.81
C ARG A 47 -53.98 -22.67 64.70
N SER A 48 -54.63 -21.59 64.28
CA SER A 48 -55.52 -21.68 63.12
C SER A 48 -54.70 -21.89 61.84
N ALA A 49 -55.28 -22.52 60.83
CA ALA A 49 -54.61 -22.72 59.54
C ALA A 49 -54.22 -21.36 58.89
N PHE A 50 -55.00 -20.31 59.15
CA PHE A 50 -54.74 -18.97 58.66
C PHE A 50 -53.53 -18.32 59.36
N ASP A 51 -53.32 -18.55 60.66
CA ASP A 51 -52.13 -18.08 61.37
C ASP A 51 -50.85 -18.69 60.79
N VAL A 52 -50.91 -19.98 60.44
CA VAL A 52 -49.77 -20.68 59.80
C VAL A 52 -49.52 -20.14 58.38
N LEU A 53 -50.56 -19.74 57.65
CA LEU A 53 -50.42 -19.06 56.36
C LEU A 53 -49.85 -17.63 56.53
N SER A 54 -50.27 -16.92 57.57
CA SER A 54 -49.77 -15.58 57.90
C SER A 54 -48.27 -15.59 58.21
N ASP A 55 -47.75 -16.68 58.79
CA ASP A 55 -46.31 -16.88 58.99
C ASP A 55 -45.53 -16.95 57.66
N LEU A 56 -46.12 -17.52 56.60
CA LEU A 56 -45.54 -17.54 55.25
C LEU A 56 -45.59 -16.15 54.60
N ILE A 57 -46.73 -15.45 54.69
CA ILE A 57 -46.88 -14.08 54.18
C ILE A 57 -45.91 -13.12 54.90
N ALA A 58 -45.71 -13.31 56.20
CA ALA A 58 -44.73 -12.57 57.01
C ALA A 58 -43.28 -12.95 56.72
N GLN A 59 -43.02 -13.79 55.71
CA GLN A 59 -41.69 -14.12 55.21
C GLN A 59 -40.79 -14.84 56.23
N LYS A 60 -41.36 -15.61 57.18
CA LYS A 60 -40.57 -16.39 58.14
C LYS A 60 -39.73 -17.46 57.42
N LYS A 61 -38.48 -17.65 57.86
CA LYS A 61 -37.55 -18.63 57.25
C LYS A 61 -38.04 -20.07 57.39
N THR A 62 -38.65 -20.38 58.53
CA THR A 62 -39.23 -21.69 58.84
C THR A 62 -40.64 -21.52 59.41
N VAL A 63 -41.56 -22.37 58.96
CA VAL A 63 -42.96 -22.39 59.40
C VAL A 63 -43.31 -23.79 59.88
N ARG A 64 -43.61 -23.92 61.16
CA ARG A 64 -43.94 -25.19 61.81
C ARG A 64 -45.38 -25.60 61.48
N LEU A 65 -45.57 -26.85 61.04
CA LEU A 65 -46.87 -27.40 60.63
C LEU A 65 -47.51 -28.30 61.69
N GLY A 66 -46.72 -29.12 62.38
CA GLY A 66 -47.22 -30.08 63.38
C GLY A 66 -46.21 -31.19 63.71
N GLN A 67 -46.50 -32.01 64.73
CA GLN A 67 -45.65 -33.13 65.12
C GLN A 67 -45.66 -34.25 64.07
N VAL A 68 -44.53 -34.94 63.89
CA VAL A 68 -44.45 -36.10 63.01
C VAL A 68 -45.27 -37.28 63.57
N ILE A 69 -45.35 -37.40 64.89
CA ILE A 69 -46.23 -38.35 65.60
C ILE A 69 -46.75 -37.64 66.85
N ASP A 70 -48.07 -37.50 66.98
CA ASP A 70 -48.73 -36.99 68.19
C ASP A 70 -49.70 -38.04 68.75
N PRO A 71 -49.38 -38.70 69.87
CA PRO A 71 -50.28 -39.70 70.49
C PRO A 71 -51.65 -39.16 70.90
N ARG A 72 -51.83 -37.84 71.00
CA ARG A 72 -53.05 -37.18 71.48
C ARG A 72 -53.95 -36.67 70.36
N SER A 73 -53.50 -36.70 69.10
CA SER A 73 -54.20 -36.10 67.97
C SER A 73 -54.27 -37.04 66.76
N GLU A 74 -55.43 -37.68 66.57
CA GLU A 74 -55.69 -38.47 65.35
C GLU A 74 -55.59 -37.59 64.09
N LYS A 75 -56.16 -36.38 64.15
CA LYS A 75 -56.12 -35.39 63.06
C LYS A 75 -54.67 -35.02 62.69
N GLY A 76 -53.81 -34.77 63.67
CA GLY A 76 -52.40 -34.45 63.44
C GLY A 76 -51.63 -35.59 62.80
N ASN A 77 -51.91 -36.84 63.18
CA ASN A 77 -51.26 -38.03 62.61
C ASN A 77 -51.67 -38.28 61.14
N GLU A 78 -52.93 -38.09 60.78
CA GLU A 78 -53.40 -38.18 59.38
C GLU A 78 -52.74 -37.11 58.49
N VAL A 79 -52.61 -35.88 58.98
CA VAL A 79 -51.89 -34.82 58.28
C VAL A 79 -50.40 -35.16 58.12
N SER A 80 -49.74 -35.63 59.19
CA SER A 80 -48.34 -36.07 59.14
C SER A 80 -48.10 -37.19 58.14
N LYS A 81 -49.04 -38.15 58.02
CA LYS A 81 -48.98 -39.23 57.02
C LYS A 81 -49.00 -38.70 55.59
N ARG A 82 -49.82 -37.68 55.31
CA ARG A 82 -49.87 -37.00 54.00
C ARG A 82 -48.58 -36.21 53.73
N LEU A 83 -48.10 -35.42 54.70
CA LEU A 83 -46.82 -34.69 54.60
C LEU A 83 -45.65 -35.63 54.30
N ARG A 84 -45.63 -36.82 54.90
CA ARG A 84 -44.59 -37.84 54.63
C ARG A 84 -44.60 -38.32 53.17
N LYS A 85 -45.79 -38.54 52.60
CA LYS A 85 -45.92 -38.97 51.19
C LYS A 85 -45.47 -37.84 50.27
N LEU A 86 -45.91 -36.62 50.55
CA LEU A 86 -45.54 -35.42 49.79
C LEU A 86 -44.03 -35.19 49.76
N SER A 87 -43.35 -35.26 50.91
CA SER A 87 -41.89 -35.12 51.02
C SER A 87 -41.11 -36.16 50.22
N ARG A 88 -41.62 -37.39 50.09
CA ARG A 88 -40.99 -38.43 49.24
C ARG A 88 -41.14 -38.12 47.77
N THR A 89 -42.33 -37.68 47.36
CA THR A 89 -42.61 -37.32 45.97
C THR A 89 -41.80 -36.10 45.53
N GLU A 90 -41.67 -35.09 46.40
CA GLU A 90 -40.82 -33.91 46.18
C GLU A 90 -39.37 -34.32 45.88
N ARG A 91 -38.75 -35.08 46.79
CA ARG A 91 -37.35 -35.52 46.63
C ARG A 91 -37.12 -36.37 45.38
N PHE A 92 -38.07 -37.23 45.04
CA PHE A 92 -37.99 -38.04 43.81
C PHE A 92 -38.03 -37.15 42.55
N ILE A 93 -38.84 -36.11 42.54
CA ILE A 93 -38.91 -35.17 41.41
C ILE A 93 -37.61 -34.38 41.28
N GLU A 94 -37.03 -33.93 42.40
CA GLU A 94 -35.73 -33.26 42.41
C GLU A 94 -34.61 -34.18 41.87
N GLU A 95 -34.51 -35.43 42.34
CA GLU A 95 -33.47 -36.38 41.92
C GLU A 95 -33.58 -36.79 40.43
N GLU A 96 -34.80 -36.94 39.90
CA GLU A 96 -35.04 -37.37 38.52
C GLU A 96 -35.09 -36.22 37.50
N ARG A 97 -35.60 -35.05 37.91
CA ARG A 97 -35.91 -33.94 36.99
C ARG A 97 -35.10 -32.69 37.27
N GLY A 98 -34.47 -32.58 38.43
CA GLY A 98 -33.81 -31.35 38.89
C GLY A 98 -34.80 -30.20 39.12
N SER A 99 -36.12 -30.46 39.19
CA SER A 99 -37.14 -29.44 39.38
C SER A 99 -37.64 -29.41 40.84
N GLU A 100 -37.75 -28.21 41.40
CA GLU A 100 -38.26 -27.98 42.75
C GLU A 100 -39.71 -27.46 42.68
N ASP A 101 -40.67 -28.38 42.53
CA ASP A 101 -42.06 -28.04 42.19
C ASP A 101 -42.99 -27.88 43.41
N LEU A 102 -42.48 -27.83 44.65
CA LEU A 102 -43.30 -27.70 45.86
C LEU A 102 -43.62 -26.24 46.19
N TYR A 103 -44.91 -25.94 46.32
CA TYR A 103 -45.42 -24.61 46.65
C TYR A 103 -46.62 -24.66 47.60
N VAL A 104 -46.81 -23.60 48.37
CA VAL A 104 -48.12 -23.27 48.96
C VAL A 104 -48.84 -22.34 47.98
N GLY A 105 -50.00 -22.77 47.48
CA GLY A 105 -50.85 -21.99 46.60
C GLY A 105 -51.93 -21.27 47.40
N TYR A 106 -52.04 -19.94 47.28
CA TYR A 106 -53.08 -19.12 47.92
C TYR A 106 -53.14 -17.71 47.30
N PRO A 107 -54.29 -17.05 47.14
CA PRO A 107 -55.66 -17.61 47.15
C PRO A 107 -55.93 -18.41 45.87
N PHE A 108 -57.07 -19.08 45.77
CA PHE A 108 -57.46 -19.78 44.52
C PHE A 108 -58.37 -18.91 43.65
N VAL A 109 -58.15 -19.00 42.34
CA VAL A 109 -59.04 -18.51 41.29
C VAL A 109 -59.92 -19.67 40.84
N ARG A 110 -61.23 -19.45 40.76
CA ARG A 110 -62.18 -20.40 40.17
C ARG A 110 -63.16 -19.71 39.23
N GLY A 111 -63.49 -20.37 38.12
CA GLY A 111 -64.45 -19.87 37.13
C GLY A 111 -64.13 -20.33 35.71
N LYS A 112 -64.52 -19.56 34.69
CA LYS A 112 -64.23 -19.86 33.28
C LYS A 112 -63.62 -18.70 32.53
N LEU A 113 -62.70 -19.03 31.63
CA LEU A 113 -62.16 -18.10 30.62
C LEU A 113 -63.18 -17.83 29.51
N MET A 114 -62.88 -16.86 28.63
CA MET A 114 -63.79 -16.43 27.55
C MET A 114 -64.15 -17.56 26.56
N ASP A 115 -63.25 -18.51 26.35
CA ASP A 115 -63.45 -19.65 25.46
C ASP A 115 -64.24 -20.81 26.10
N GLY A 116 -64.60 -20.69 27.39
CA GLY A 116 -65.26 -21.74 28.17
C GLY A 116 -64.32 -22.67 28.93
N THR A 117 -63.00 -22.48 28.85
CA THR A 117 -62.02 -23.25 29.63
C THR A 117 -62.22 -22.99 31.13
N VAL A 118 -62.48 -24.06 31.89
CA VAL A 118 -62.63 -24.00 33.36
C VAL A 118 -61.27 -23.86 34.05
N ILE A 119 -61.24 -23.05 35.10
CA ILE A 119 -60.08 -22.77 35.93
C ILE A 119 -60.45 -23.05 37.38
N HIS A 120 -59.56 -23.74 38.08
CA HIS A 120 -59.55 -23.86 39.54
C HIS A 120 -58.10 -24.02 39.97
N ALA A 121 -57.42 -22.91 40.23
CA ALA A 121 -55.97 -22.86 40.37
C ALA A 121 -55.52 -21.81 41.40
N PRO A 122 -54.37 -22.01 42.05
CA PRO A 122 -53.79 -20.98 42.92
C PRO A 122 -53.35 -19.76 42.11
N LEU A 123 -53.52 -18.57 42.69
CA LEU A 123 -53.09 -17.31 42.10
C LEU A 123 -51.62 -17.01 42.40
N VAL A 124 -51.19 -17.21 43.65
CA VAL A 124 -49.83 -16.96 44.11
C VAL A 124 -49.19 -18.26 44.58
N TYR A 125 -47.91 -18.42 44.25
CA TYR A 125 -47.07 -19.51 44.71
C TYR A 125 -46.05 -19.02 45.72
N PHE A 126 -46.10 -19.58 46.92
CA PHE A 126 -45.06 -19.42 47.95
C PHE A 126 -44.09 -20.61 47.86
N PRO A 127 -42.84 -20.40 47.41
CA PRO A 127 -41.88 -21.48 47.21
C PRO A 127 -41.35 -22.01 48.55
N VAL A 128 -41.57 -23.30 48.80
CA VAL A 128 -41.22 -23.96 50.05
C VAL A 128 -40.58 -25.32 49.80
N THR A 129 -39.83 -25.81 50.78
CA THR A 129 -39.37 -27.21 50.87
C THR A 129 -39.82 -27.81 52.19
N LEU A 130 -40.15 -29.10 52.17
CA LEU A 130 -40.64 -29.79 53.36
C LEU A 130 -39.49 -30.50 54.09
N GLN A 131 -39.24 -30.13 55.34
CA GLN A 131 -38.16 -30.70 56.16
C GLN A 131 -38.69 -31.28 57.47
N LYS A 132 -37.93 -32.25 58.01
CA LYS A 132 -38.13 -32.78 59.35
C LYS A 132 -37.04 -32.23 60.26
N ASN A 133 -37.46 -31.70 61.40
CA ASN A 133 -36.55 -31.26 62.45
C ASN A 133 -36.58 -32.31 63.59
N GLU A 134 -35.41 -32.81 64.01
CA GLU A 134 -35.28 -33.95 64.94
C GLU A 134 -34.70 -33.58 66.32
N GLU A 135 -34.61 -32.29 66.67
CA GLU A 135 -33.86 -31.86 67.86
C GLU A 135 -34.50 -32.17 69.24
N ASN A 136 -35.66 -32.85 69.33
CA ASN A 136 -36.19 -33.50 70.56
C ASN A 136 -37.51 -34.25 70.30
N VAL A 137 -38.52 -33.52 69.81
CA VAL A 137 -39.78 -34.07 69.29
C VAL A 137 -39.77 -33.77 67.80
N ALA A 138 -39.97 -34.79 66.96
CA ALA A 138 -39.88 -34.60 65.53
C ALA A 138 -41.06 -33.74 65.02
N TYR A 139 -40.76 -32.63 64.34
CA TYR A 139 -41.75 -31.73 63.74
C TYR A 139 -41.61 -31.67 62.22
N TRP A 140 -42.75 -31.45 61.56
CA TRP A 140 -42.78 -31.02 60.17
C TRP A 140 -42.66 -29.50 60.10
N GLU A 141 -41.72 -29.02 59.30
CA GLU A 141 -41.48 -27.60 59.06
C GLU A 141 -41.39 -27.35 57.55
N LEU A 142 -42.00 -26.25 57.10
CA LEU A 142 -41.75 -25.70 55.78
C LEU A 142 -40.60 -24.73 55.87
N ARG A 143 -39.59 -24.95 55.04
CA ARG A 143 -38.50 -23.99 54.84
C ARG A 143 -38.78 -23.19 53.59
N ARG A 144 -38.71 -21.87 53.70
CA ARG A 144 -38.85 -21.01 52.52
C ARG A 144 -37.62 -21.14 51.62
N ARG A 145 -37.85 -21.26 50.32
CA ARG A 145 -36.79 -21.28 49.31
C ARG A 145 -36.32 -19.85 48.98
N PRO A 146 -35.10 -19.68 48.44
CA PRO A 146 -34.58 -18.37 48.05
C PRO A 146 -35.31 -17.76 46.85
N GLU A 147 -36.11 -18.55 46.14
CA GLU A 147 -36.98 -18.07 45.06
C GLU A 147 -38.01 -17.05 45.57
N PRO A 148 -38.31 -16.00 44.78
CA PRO A 148 -39.33 -15.05 45.15
C PRO A 148 -40.73 -15.68 45.11
N THR A 149 -41.63 -15.15 45.94
CA THR A 149 -43.06 -15.42 45.83
C THR A 149 -43.60 -14.78 44.55
N LEU A 150 -44.23 -15.57 43.68
CA LEU A 150 -44.62 -15.16 42.33
C LEU A 150 -46.09 -15.50 42.03
N LEU A 151 -46.65 -14.79 41.05
CA LEU A 151 -47.94 -15.15 40.46
C LEU A 151 -47.83 -16.45 39.66
N ASN A 152 -48.92 -17.20 39.60
CA ASN A 152 -49.03 -18.42 38.80
C ASN A 152 -48.90 -18.10 37.30
N ARG A 153 -47.69 -18.30 36.76
CA ARG A 153 -47.35 -18.03 35.35
C ARG A 153 -48.23 -18.82 34.38
N SER A 154 -48.56 -20.07 34.69
CA SER A 154 -49.44 -20.89 33.85
C SER A 154 -50.81 -20.23 33.73
N PHE A 155 -51.40 -19.79 34.84
CA PHE A 155 -52.67 -19.10 34.86
C PHE A 155 -52.62 -17.77 34.09
N LEU A 156 -51.58 -16.95 34.30
CA LEU A 156 -51.43 -15.68 33.59
C LEU A 156 -51.36 -15.86 32.07
N LEU A 157 -50.56 -16.81 31.59
CA LEU A 157 -50.44 -17.10 30.17
C LEU A 157 -51.74 -17.65 29.58
N ALA A 158 -52.45 -18.53 30.31
CA ALA A 158 -53.76 -19.04 29.90
C ALA A 158 -54.79 -17.91 29.84
N TYR A 159 -54.83 -17.02 30.84
CA TYR A 159 -55.72 -15.87 30.86
C TYR A 159 -55.46 -14.96 29.65
N GLY A 160 -54.20 -14.62 29.37
CA GLY A 160 -53.84 -13.79 28.23
C GLY A 160 -54.21 -14.41 26.88
N TYR A 161 -53.93 -15.70 26.71
CA TYR A 161 -54.22 -16.43 25.48
C TYR A 161 -55.73 -16.57 25.22
N PHE A 162 -56.50 -17.06 26.20
CA PHE A 162 -57.92 -17.36 26.00
C PHE A 162 -58.83 -16.13 26.10
N ASN A 163 -58.44 -15.10 26.85
CA ASN A 163 -59.19 -13.83 26.91
C ASN A 163 -58.71 -12.80 25.89
N GLN A 164 -57.68 -13.11 25.08
CA GLN A 164 -57.08 -12.24 24.06
C GLN A 164 -56.55 -10.92 24.65
N VAL A 165 -55.89 -11.00 25.80
CA VAL A 165 -55.31 -9.86 26.51
C VAL A 165 -53.79 -10.02 26.58
N THR A 166 -53.05 -8.96 26.28
CA THR A 166 -51.59 -8.97 26.43
C THR A 166 -51.22 -8.86 27.90
N ILE A 167 -50.54 -9.87 28.44
CA ILE A 167 -49.98 -9.84 29.79
C ILE A 167 -48.56 -9.24 29.72
N PRO A 168 -48.27 -8.12 30.40
CA PRO A 168 -46.93 -7.55 30.46
C PRO A 168 -45.95 -8.51 31.11
N ASP A 169 -44.71 -8.56 30.62
CA ASP A 169 -43.65 -9.39 31.19
C ASP A 169 -43.33 -8.99 32.64
N GLU A 170 -43.47 -7.71 32.98
CA GLU A 170 -43.38 -7.19 34.35
C GLU A 170 -44.32 -7.89 35.33
N LEU A 171 -45.51 -8.31 34.89
CA LEU A 171 -46.49 -9.01 35.72
C LEU A 171 -46.16 -10.50 35.87
N LEU A 172 -45.57 -11.13 34.83
CA LEU A 172 -45.15 -12.53 34.85
C LEU A 172 -43.96 -12.79 35.78
N GLU A 173 -43.16 -11.76 36.02
CA GLU A 173 -41.94 -11.80 36.82
C GLU A 173 -42.03 -10.96 38.11
N LYS A 174 -43.22 -10.41 38.44
CA LYS A 174 -43.40 -9.54 39.61
C LYS A 174 -43.09 -10.29 40.91
N ASN A 175 -42.06 -9.83 41.61
CA ASN A 175 -41.73 -10.30 42.95
C ASN A 175 -42.77 -9.77 43.97
N LEU A 176 -43.58 -10.67 44.52
CA LEU A 176 -44.62 -10.32 45.49
C LEU A 176 -44.08 -10.16 46.92
N GLU A 177 -42.79 -10.37 47.14
CA GLU A 177 -42.16 -10.15 48.45
C GLU A 177 -41.87 -8.67 48.74
N GLU A 178 -42.00 -7.83 47.73
CA GLU A 178 -42.01 -6.36 47.87
C GLU A 178 -43.27 -5.86 48.59
N LEU A 179 -44.34 -6.67 48.61
CA LEU A 179 -45.58 -6.37 49.31
C LEU A 179 -45.42 -6.47 50.84
N SER A 180 -46.36 -5.89 51.57
CA SER A 180 -46.36 -5.86 53.03
C SER A 180 -46.29 -7.25 53.66
N ARG A 181 -45.59 -7.34 54.80
CA ARG A 181 -45.50 -8.57 55.63
C ARG A 181 -46.72 -8.78 56.51
N ASP A 182 -47.59 -7.77 56.63
CA ASP A 182 -48.87 -7.90 57.32
C ASP A 182 -49.87 -8.60 56.42
N SER A 183 -50.58 -9.62 56.93
CA SER A 183 -51.43 -10.47 56.10
C SER A 183 -52.60 -9.70 55.48
N LEU A 184 -53.21 -8.75 56.20
CA LEU A 184 -54.37 -7.98 55.72
C LEU A 184 -53.92 -6.93 54.69
N VAL A 185 -52.80 -6.26 54.96
CA VAL A 185 -52.22 -5.29 54.03
C VAL A 185 -51.74 -5.99 52.76
N PHE A 186 -51.08 -7.15 52.87
CA PHE A 186 -50.67 -7.97 51.72
C PHE A 186 -51.85 -8.29 50.78
N ARG A 187 -53.00 -8.71 51.33
CA ARG A 187 -54.21 -9.00 50.52
C ARG A 187 -54.78 -7.74 49.86
N THR A 188 -54.65 -6.60 50.53
CA THR A 188 -55.10 -5.30 50.01
C THR A 188 -54.20 -4.81 48.87
N GLU A 189 -52.88 -4.87 49.04
CA GLU A 189 -51.92 -4.51 47.99
C GLU A 189 -51.95 -5.49 46.81
N LEU A 190 -52.15 -6.78 47.06
CA LEU A 190 -52.37 -7.78 46.00
C LEU A 190 -53.64 -7.46 45.19
N TYR A 191 -54.71 -7.02 45.85
CA TYR A 191 -55.93 -6.56 45.17
C TYR A 191 -55.66 -5.33 44.29
N GLU A 192 -54.92 -4.34 44.81
CA GLU A 192 -54.55 -3.14 44.05
C GLU A 192 -53.70 -3.47 42.82
N LEU A 193 -52.67 -4.30 42.98
CA LEU A 193 -51.83 -4.79 41.88
C LEU A 193 -52.68 -5.45 40.78
N LEU A 194 -53.63 -6.32 41.15
CA LEU A 194 -54.48 -7.01 40.20
C LEU A 194 -55.47 -6.07 39.51
N LYS A 195 -55.99 -5.07 40.22
CA LYS A 195 -56.91 -4.06 39.69
C LYS A 195 -56.23 -3.12 38.67
N GLU A 196 -54.96 -2.80 38.89
CA GLU A 196 -54.15 -2.00 37.96
C GLU A 196 -53.64 -2.84 36.77
N SER A 197 -53.59 -4.17 36.95
CA SER A 197 -53.21 -5.11 35.89
C SER A 197 -54.33 -5.37 34.87
N ALA A 198 -54.00 -6.12 33.82
CA ALA A 198 -54.96 -6.54 32.80
C ALA A 198 -55.93 -7.65 33.28
N LEU A 199 -55.81 -8.13 34.52
CA LEU A 199 -56.59 -9.23 35.09
C LEU A 199 -57.89 -8.73 35.75
N LYS A 200 -59.02 -8.94 35.09
CA LYS A 200 -60.35 -8.68 35.67
C LYS A 200 -60.81 -9.90 36.47
N LEU A 201 -60.53 -9.90 37.77
CA LEU A 201 -60.97 -10.94 38.72
C LEU A 201 -62.02 -10.37 39.68
N ASN A 202 -63.03 -11.18 40.00
CA ASN A 202 -64.08 -10.82 40.96
C ASN A 202 -63.62 -11.15 42.39
N PHE A 203 -63.50 -10.12 43.22
CA PHE A 203 -63.15 -10.26 44.63
C PHE A 203 -64.42 -10.35 45.48
N ASN A 204 -64.42 -11.27 46.44
CA ASN A 204 -65.48 -11.36 47.44
C ASN A 204 -64.97 -10.84 48.80
N GLN A 205 -65.90 -10.49 49.69
CA GLN A 205 -65.57 -10.02 51.04
C GLN A 205 -64.90 -11.11 51.89
N ALA A 206 -65.00 -12.38 51.49
CA ALA A 206 -64.43 -13.52 52.22
C ALA A 206 -62.89 -13.56 52.15
N ILE A 207 -62.27 -13.08 51.06
CA ILE A 207 -60.79 -12.99 50.95
C ILE A 207 -60.17 -12.06 52.01
N PHE A 208 -60.91 -11.06 52.48
CA PHE A 208 -60.39 -10.12 53.49
C PHE A 208 -60.55 -10.61 54.93
N GLN A 209 -61.29 -11.70 55.15
CA GLN A 209 -61.42 -12.32 56.47
C GLN A 209 -60.19 -13.21 56.76
N ASP A 210 -59.74 -13.24 58.02
CA ASP A 210 -58.61 -14.08 58.46
C ASP A 210 -59.05 -15.55 58.65
N THR A 211 -59.73 -16.10 57.65
CA THR A 211 -60.30 -17.45 57.68
C THR A 211 -60.10 -18.14 56.33
N LEU A 212 -59.69 -19.41 56.36
CA LEU A 212 -59.63 -20.28 55.19
C LEU A 212 -60.83 -21.23 55.12
N GLN A 213 -61.29 -21.50 53.91
CA GLN A 213 -62.24 -22.58 53.62
C GLN A 213 -61.51 -23.85 53.18
N TYR A 214 -62.16 -25.00 53.34
CA TYR A 214 -61.68 -26.26 52.75
C TYR A 214 -61.68 -26.15 51.22
N PHE A 215 -60.75 -26.84 50.59
CA PHE A 215 -60.69 -26.90 49.13
C PHE A 215 -61.95 -27.57 48.56
N ASP A 216 -62.62 -26.90 47.62
CA ASP A 216 -63.88 -27.35 47.04
C ASP A 216 -63.63 -28.33 45.87
N GLU A 217 -63.64 -29.64 46.14
CA GLU A 217 -63.41 -30.67 45.14
C GLU A 217 -64.57 -30.76 44.13
N CYS A 218 -64.43 -30.07 42.99
CA CYS A 218 -65.41 -30.06 41.90
C CYS A 218 -64.86 -30.77 40.66
N SER A 219 -65.67 -31.62 40.03
CA SER A 219 -65.29 -32.23 38.76
C SER A 219 -65.30 -31.20 37.62
N LYS A 220 -64.56 -31.49 36.53
CA LYS A 220 -64.52 -30.61 35.36
C LYS A 220 -65.93 -30.34 34.80
N SER A 221 -66.77 -31.38 34.74
CA SER A 221 -68.16 -31.28 34.28
C SER A 221 -69.04 -30.42 35.19
N ASP A 222 -68.81 -30.45 36.50
CA ASP A 222 -69.58 -29.65 37.44
C ASP A 222 -69.20 -28.17 37.33
N LEU A 223 -67.90 -27.87 37.22
CA LEU A 223 -67.41 -26.50 36.96
C LEU A 223 -67.91 -25.97 35.60
N GLU A 224 -68.03 -26.85 34.60
CA GLU A 224 -68.62 -26.51 33.31
C GLU A 224 -70.12 -26.16 33.38
N LEU A 225 -70.84 -26.60 34.41
CA LEU A 225 -72.26 -26.29 34.61
C LEU A 225 -72.50 -25.11 35.57
N LEU A 226 -71.69 -25.01 36.62
CA LEU A 226 -71.88 -24.06 37.72
C LEU A 226 -71.30 -22.66 37.43
N GLU A 227 -70.23 -22.57 36.64
CA GLU A 227 -69.50 -21.32 36.41
C GLU A 227 -69.87 -20.70 35.04
N GLN A 228 -69.82 -19.36 34.95
CA GLN A 228 -70.18 -18.62 33.72
C GLN A 228 -68.94 -18.19 32.93
N ASN A 229 -69.03 -18.19 31.59
CA ASN A 229 -67.91 -17.83 30.71
C ASN A 229 -67.44 -16.39 30.96
N GLY A 230 -66.13 -16.21 31.13
CA GLY A 230 -65.51 -14.91 31.41
C GLY A 230 -65.66 -14.44 32.87
N GLU A 231 -66.30 -15.24 33.74
CA GLU A 231 -66.41 -14.93 35.16
C GLU A 231 -65.38 -15.75 35.96
N LEU A 232 -64.46 -15.05 36.62
CA LEU A 232 -63.45 -15.64 37.51
C LEU A 232 -63.52 -14.98 38.88
N LYS A 233 -63.56 -15.78 39.94
CA LYS A 233 -63.68 -15.34 41.33
C LYS A 233 -62.52 -15.85 42.18
N LEU A 234 -62.17 -15.08 43.21
CA LEU A 234 -61.19 -15.52 44.22
C LEU A 234 -61.86 -16.17 45.43
N TYR A 235 -61.22 -17.23 45.93
CA TYR A 235 -61.67 -18.01 47.08
C TYR A 235 -60.55 -18.12 48.11
N PRO A 236 -60.86 -18.03 49.43
CA PRO A 236 -59.88 -18.15 50.51
C PRO A 236 -59.50 -19.63 50.75
N GLU A 237 -59.07 -20.29 49.68
CA GLU A 237 -58.57 -21.67 49.68
C GLU A 237 -57.05 -21.63 49.62
N ALA A 238 -56.41 -22.55 50.34
CA ALA A 238 -54.96 -22.73 50.28
C ALA A 238 -54.64 -24.22 50.18
N VAL A 239 -53.62 -24.55 49.39
CA VAL A 239 -53.18 -25.94 49.17
C VAL A 239 -51.66 -25.98 49.18
N LEU A 240 -51.08 -26.87 49.97
CA LEU A 240 -49.67 -27.25 49.86
C LEU A 240 -49.55 -28.38 48.85
N GLY A 241 -48.77 -28.23 47.79
CA GLY A 241 -48.61 -29.32 46.83
C GLY A 241 -47.63 -29.06 45.70
N ILE A 242 -47.53 -30.07 44.84
CA ILE A 242 -46.58 -30.12 43.73
C ILE A 242 -47.24 -29.50 42.49
N PHE A 243 -46.77 -28.32 42.09
CA PHE A 243 -47.29 -27.56 40.96
C PHE A 243 -46.20 -27.36 39.90
N PRO A 244 -46.10 -28.25 38.89
CA PRO A 244 -45.12 -28.11 37.82
C PRO A 244 -45.34 -26.78 37.06
N GLN A 245 -44.32 -25.93 37.02
CA GLN A 245 -44.39 -24.65 36.32
C GLN A 245 -44.06 -24.77 34.82
N ALA A 246 -43.34 -25.82 34.41
CA ALA A 246 -42.95 -26.06 33.02
C ALA A 246 -43.39 -27.45 32.52
N GLY A 247 -43.80 -27.52 31.24
CA GLY A 247 -44.25 -28.77 30.61
C GLY A 247 -43.12 -29.66 30.07
N SER A 248 -41.86 -29.20 30.12
CA SER A 248 -40.70 -29.84 29.50
C SER A 248 -39.48 -29.82 30.43
N TYR A 249 -38.72 -30.92 30.40
CA TYR A 249 -37.45 -31.10 31.13
C TYR A 249 -36.36 -30.10 30.74
N LEU A 250 -36.50 -29.42 29.60
CA LEU A 250 -35.54 -28.44 29.09
C LEU A 250 -35.74 -27.04 29.67
N ALA A 251 -36.87 -26.77 30.34
CA ALA A 251 -37.16 -25.43 30.83
C ALA A 251 -36.10 -24.88 31.83
N PRO A 252 -35.61 -25.66 32.81
CA PRO A 252 -34.53 -25.22 33.70
C PRO A 252 -33.24 -24.88 32.94
N ASP A 253 -32.91 -25.64 31.90
CA ASP A 253 -31.73 -25.39 31.06
C ASP A 253 -31.85 -24.07 30.29
N TYR A 254 -33.04 -23.78 29.77
CA TYR A 254 -33.31 -22.51 29.09
C TYR A 254 -33.26 -21.33 30.07
N GLU A 255 -33.78 -21.49 31.29
CA GLU A 255 -33.69 -20.46 32.34
C GLU A 255 -32.23 -20.20 32.74
N ALA A 256 -31.43 -21.26 32.88
CA ALA A 256 -30.00 -21.15 33.11
C ALA A 256 -29.29 -20.43 31.96
N LEU A 257 -29.59 -20.76 30.71
CA LEU A 257 -29.01 -20.11 29.52
C LEU A 257 -29.40 -18.63 29.43
N ILE A 258 -30.65 -18.29 29.69
CA ILE A 258 -31.13 -16.89 29.73
C ILE A 258 -30.36 -16.12 30.81
N SER A 259 -30.23 -16.68 32.01
CA SER A 259 -29.50 -16.03 33.11
C SER A 259 -28.00 -15.86 32.81
N GLN A 260 -27.39 -16.78 32.06
CA GLN A 260 -25.99 -16.71 31.65
C GLN A 260 -25.77 -15.70 30.53
N GLU A 261 -26.69 -15.62 29.55
CA GLU A 261 -26.62 -14.64 28.47
C GLU A 261 -26.89 -13.23 29.00
N GLU A 262 -27.87 -13.04 29.89
CA GLU A 262 -28.12 -11.74 30.53
C GLU A 262 -26.90 -11.27 31.34
N LYS A 263 -26.15 -12.17 31.98
CA LYS A 263 -24.86 -11.85 32.64
C LYS A 263 -23.73 -11.57 31.65
N ARG A 264 -23.71 -12.22 30.48
CA ARG A 264 -22.68 -11.98 29.44
C ARG A 264 -22.81 -10.62 28.76
N VAL A 265 -24.02 -10.05 28.69
CA VAL A 265 -24.25 -8.72 28.12
C VAL A 265 -23.56 -7.63 28.97
N ASP A 266 -23.33 -7.87 30.27
CA ASP A 266 -22.60 -6.95 31.15
C ASP A 266 -21.06 -7.10 31.07
N ASP A 267 -20.55 -8.22 30.51
CA ASP A 267 -19.12 -8.58 30.46
C ASP A 267 -18.59 -8.69 29.01
N GLU A 268 -18.85 -7.70 28.15
CA GLU A 268 -18.41 -7.70 26.73
C GLU A 268 -16.91 -7.41 26.48
N GLU A 269 -16.01 -7.65 27.45
CA GLU A 269 -14.55 -7.53 27.22
C GLU A 269 -13.77 -8.77 27.66
N ALA A 270 -13.86 -9.84 26.88
CA ALA A 270 -12.77 -10.81 26.74
C ALA A 270 -12.93 -11.63 25.46
N SER A 271 -12.59 -11.06 24.29
CA SER A 271 -12.25 -11.90 23.14
C SER A 271 -10.99 -12.68 23.50
N ALA A 272 -11.14 -13.96 23.85
CA ALA A 272 -10.00 -14.85 24.03
C ALA A 272 -9.21 -14.86 22.73
N PHE A 273 -8.00 -14.30 22.75
CA PHE A 273 -7.05 -14.36 21.64
C PHE A 273 -6.94 -15.82 21.17
N SER A 274 -7.44 -16.10 19.97
CA SER A 274 -7.39 -17.43 19.37
C SER A 274 -5.94 -17.77 19.06
N VAL A 275 -5.28 -18.53 19.93
CA VAL A 275 -3.96 -19.08 19.61
C VAL A 275 -4.14 -20.01 18.40
N PRO A 276 -3.37 -19.81 17.32
CA PRO A 276 -3.43 -20.69 16.16
C PRO A 276 -3.09 -22.11 16.61
N ILE A 277 -3.99 -23.04 16.31
CA ILE A 277 -3.80 -24.44 16.68
C ILE A 277 -2.72 -25.01 15.77
N LYS A 278 -1.64 -25.47 16.38
CA LYS A 278 -0.54 -26.15 15.68
C LYS A 278 -1.00 -27.46 15.06
N GLU A 279 -0.38 -27.82 13.96
CA GLU A 279 -0.65 -29.06 13.23
C GLU A 279 -0.28 -30.29 14.07
N ALA A 280 0.73 -30.16 14.94
CA ALA A 280 1.08 -31.19 15.92
C ALA A 280 -0.02 -31.49 16.95
N ASN A 281 -1.08 -30.69 16.97
CA ASN A 281 -2.21 -30.88 17.88
C ASN A 281 -3.44 -31.44 17.17
N THR A 282 -3.43 -31.72 15.87
CA THR A 282 -4.57 -32.25 15.11
C THR A 282 -4.35 -33.73 14.74
N PHE A 283 -5.28 -34.60 15.14
CA PHE A 283 -5.21 -36.06 14.96
C PHE A 283 -6.40 -36.54 14.12
N THR A 284 -6.28 -36.42 12.81
CA THR A 284 -7.36 -36.79 11.87
C THR A 284 -7.10 -38.15 11.25
N ALA A 285 -8.05 -39.08 11.42
CA ALA A 285 -7.93 -40.46 10.94
C ALA A 285 -8.42 -40.62 9.48
N PHE A 286 -9.15 -39.65 8.96
CA PHE A 286 -9.74 -39.63 7.62
C PHE A 286 -9.27 -38.40 6.84
N PRO A 287 -9.29 -38.46 5.49
CA PRO A 287 -9.00 -37.28 4.68
C PRO A 287 -9.94 -36.13 5.05
N GLN A 288 -9.52 -34.90 4.82
CA GLN A 288 -10.39 -33.74 5.03
C GLN A 288 -10.09 -32.70 3.97
N ASP A 289 -11.11 -31.92 3.63
CA ASP A 289 -10.92 -30.70 2.83
C ASP A 289 -10.65 -29.49 3.73
N ALA A 290 -10.27 -28.37 3.12
CA ALA A 290 -9.96 -27.14 3.85
C ALA A 290 -11.12 -26.60 4.71
N SER A 291 -12.38 -26.82 4.30
CA SER A 291 -13.55 -26.37 5.06
C SER A 291 -13.80 -27.23 6.30
N GLN A 292 -13.56 -28.53 6.19
CA GLN A 292 -13.61 -29.48 7.30
C GLN A 292 -12.48 -29.23 8.30
N GLU A 293 -11.27 -28.97 7.81
CA GLU A 293 -10.13 -28.59 8.64
C GLU A 293 -10.42 -27.30 9.42
N GLN A 294 -10.96 -26.27 8.76
CA GLN A 294 -11.34 -25.03 9.44
C GLN A 294 -12.40 -25.26 10.53
N ALA A 295 -13.40 -26.12 10.26
CA ALA A 295 -14.40 -26.50 11.25
C ALA A 295 -13.76 -27.23 12.44
N LEU A 296 -12.85 -28.18 12.19
CA LEU A 296 -12.09 -28.88 13.23
C LEU A 296 -11.31 -27.90 14.13
N LEU A 297 -10.58 -26.95 13.53
CA LEU A 297 -9.78 -25.96 14.25
C LEU A 297 -10.64 -25.07 15.16
N ARG A 298 -11.78 -24.58 14.66
CA ARG A 298 -12.70 -23.75 15.46
C ARG A 298 -13.31 -24.51 16.63
N VAL A 299 -13.76 -25.76 16.44
CA VAL A 299 -14.27 -26.58 17.57
C VAL A 299 -13.19 -26.77 18.63
N LYS A 300 -11.94 -26.96 18.21
CA LYS A 300 -10.81 -27.12 19.13
C LYS A 300 -10.43 -25.82 19.86
N GLN A 301 -10.82 -24.65 19.34
CA GLN A 301 -10.71 -23.36 20.05
C GLN A 301 -11.79 -23.20 21.12
N GLY A 302 -12.69 -24.18 21.27
CA GLY A 302 -13.81 -24.15 22.22
C GLY A 302 -15.09 -23.56 21.63
N GLU A 303 -15.10 -23.26 20.33
CA GLU A 303 -16.28 -22.71 19.67
C GLU A 303 -17.36 -23.78 19.44
N SER A 304 -18.61 -23.38 19.58
CA SER A 304 -19.76 -24.17 19.13
C SER A 304 -20.11 -23.79 17.69
N LEU A 305 -20.20 -24.78 16.80
CA LEU A 305 -20.38 -24.55 15.36
C LEU A 305 -21.64 -25.21 14.82
N VAL A 306 -22.28 -24.57 13.85
CA VAL A 306 -23.31 -25.16 12.99
C VAL A 306 -22.70 -25.37 11.61
N VAL A 307 -22.71 -26.62 11.14
CA VAL A 307 -22.14 -27.00 9.83
C VAL A 307 -23.25 -27.39 8.87
N GLU A 308 -23.43 -26.58 7.84
CA GLU A 308 -24.40 -26.82 6.77
C GLU A 308 -23.69 -27.29 5.48
N GLY A 309 -24.38 -28.10 4.68
CA GLY A 309 -23.79 -28.65 3.46
C GLY A 309 -24.75 -29.56 2.70
N PRO A 310 -24.66 -29.63 1.37
CA PRO A 310 -25.40 -30.61 0.56
C PRO A 310 -25.14 -32.07 0.98
N PRO A 311 -26.02 -33.03 0.61
CA PRO A 311 -25.72 -34.44 0.79
C PRO A 311 -24.44 -34.82 0.02
N GLY A 312 -23.57 -35.63 0.63
CA GLY A 312 -22.31 -36.08 0.03
C GLY A 312 -21.07 -35.23 0.34
N THR A 313 -21.21 -34.07 1.01
CA THR A 313 -20.07 -33.17 1.34
C THR A 313 -19.29 -33.58 2.59
N GLY A 314 -19.24 -34.87 2.91
CA GLY A 314 -18.37 -35.38 3.99
C GLY A 314 -18.76 -35.02 5.43
N LYS A 315 -20.00 -34.62 5.75
CA LYS A 315 -20.41 -34.28 7.14
C LYS A 315 -20.11 -35.40 8.16
N SER A 316 -20.45 -36.64 7.81
CA SER A 316 -20.13 -37.80 8.66
C SER A 316 -18.63 -38.04 8.81
N GLN A 317 -17.83 -37.63 7.82
CA GLN A 317 -16.37 -37.71 7.86
C GLN A 317 -15.79 -36.64 8.77
N LEU A 318 -16.32 -35.41 8.73
CA LEU A 318 -15.98 -34.37 9.70
C LEU A 318 -16.31 -34.80 11.13
N ILE A 319 -17.50 -35.36 11.36
CA ILE A 319 -17.89 -35.90 12.68
C ILE A 319 -16.90 -36.98 13.12
N ALA A 320 -16.56 -37.93 12.24
CA ALA A 320 -15.60 -38.98 12.56
C ALA A 320 -14.22 -38.40 12.90
N ASN A 321 -13.71 -37.44 12.13
CA ASN A 321 -12.44 -36.77 12.41
C ASN A 321 -12.44 -35.99 13.73
N LEU A 322 -13.54 -35.30 14.07
CA LEU A 322 -13.72 -34.65 15.37
C LEU A 322 -13.66 -35.68 16.51
N MET A 323 -14.40 -36.79 16.38
CA MET A 323 -14.41 -37.85 17.38
C MET A 323 -13.03 -38.48 17.57
N THR A 324 -12.33 -38.81 16.47
CA THR A 324 -10.99 -39.38 16.54
C THR A 324 -9.97 -38.40 17.10
N ASP A 325 -10.07 -37.11 16.77
CA ASP A 325 -9.15 -36.09 17.26
C ASP A 325 -9.23 -35.93 18.78
N PHE A 326 -10.45 -35.81 19.32
CA PHE A 326 -10.66 -35.71 20.76
C PHE A 326 -10.33 -37.02 21.49
N ALA A 327 -10.65 -38.18 20.89
CA ALA A 327 -10.33 -39.48 21.45
C ALA A 327 -8.81 -39.73 21.52
N ALA A 328 -8.05 -39.36 20.47
CA ALA A 328 -6.59 -39.42 20.46
C ALA A 328 -5.93 -38.53 21.53
N ARG A 329 -6.68 -37.59 22.12
CA ARG A 329 -6.24 -36.74 23.23
C ARG A 329 -6.73 -37.25 24.59
N GLY A 330 -7.28 -38.45 24.65
CA GLY A 330 -7.84 -39.04 25.86
C GLY A 330 -9.16 -38.42 26.33
N LYS A 331 -9.90 -37.72 25.45
CA LYS A 331 -11.22 -37.18 25.80
C LYS A 331 -12.32 -38.20 25.49
N ARG A 332 -13.39 -38.16 26.29
CA ARG A 332 -14.63 -38.90 26.03
C ARG A 332 -15.53 -38.06 25.13
N VAL A 333 -16.09 -38.66 24.09
CA VAL A 333 -16.89 -37.95 23.08
C VAL A 333 -18.27 -38.61 22.98
N LEU A 334 -19.33 -37.82 23.05
CA LEU A 334 -20.71 -38.26 22.85
C LEU A 334 -21.26 -37.66 21.57
N LEU A 335 -21.71 -38.52 20.65
CA LEU A 335 -22.44 -38.10 19.45
C LEU A 335 -23.93 -38.37 19.66
N VAL A 336 -24.74 -37.31 19.60
CA VAL A 336 -26.20 -37.39 19.65
C VAL A 336 -26.76 -36.97 18.30
N CYS A 337 -27.68 -37.76 17.75
CA CYS A 337 -28.38 -37.37 16.52
C CYS A 337 -29.82 -37.88 16.48
N GLN A 338 -30.66 -37.23 15.67
CA GLN A 338 -32.08 -37.58 15.56
C GLN A 338 -32.33 -38.87 14.74
N LYS A 339 -31.46 -39.19 13.77
CA LYS A 339 -31.67 -40.27 12.79
C LYS A 339 -30.68 -41.41 13.02
N ARG A 340 -31.17 -42.62 13.33
CA ARG A 340 -30.36 -43.84 13.53
C ARG A 340 -29.28 -44.04 12.47
N VAL A 341 -29.66 -43.93 11.19
CA VAL A 341 -28.76 -44.10 10.03
C VAL A 341 -27.51 -43.21 10.10
N ALA A 342 -27.62 -42.00 10.66
CA ALA A 342 -26.47 -41.11 10.79
C ALA A 342 -25.44 -41.62 11.81
N LEU A 343 -25.89 -42.26 12.91
CA LEU A 343 -24.99 -42.92 13.85
C LEU A 343 -24.32 -44.12 13.21
N ASP A 344 -25.08 -44.95 12.49
CA ASP A 344 -24.54 -46.18 11.86
C ASP A 344 -23.43 -45.84 10.85
N VAL A 345 -23.61 -44.78 10.05
CA VAL A 345 -22.60 -44.33 9.08
C VAL A 345 -21.32 -43.85 9.75
N VAL A 346 -21.43 -43.14 10.89
CA VAL A 346 -20.26 -42.68 11.63
C VAL A 346 -19.58 -43.86 12.33
N TYR A 347 -20.36 -44.76 12.93
CA TYR A 347 -19.85 -45.95 13.60
C TYR A 347 -19.09 -46.87 12.64
N GLU A 348 -19.62 -47.11 11.43
CA GLU A 348 -18.94 -47.92 10.42
C GLU A 348 -17.62 -47.29 9.96
N ARG A 349 -17.53 -45.95 9.90
CA ARG A 349 -16.25 -45.26 9.64
C ARG A 349 -15.26 -45.47 10.79
N LEU A 350 -15.69 -45.26 12.03
CA LEU A 350 -14.87 -45.50 13.21
C LEU A 350 -14.36 -46.96 13.28
N ARG A 351 -15.19 -47.91 12.84
CA ARG A 351 -14.81 -49.32 12.71
C ARG A 351 -13.67 -49.53 11.71
N GLN A 352 -13.67 -48.84 10.58
CA GLN A 352 -12.60 -48.94 9.56
C GLN A 352 -11.22 -48.50 10.08
N VAL A 353 -11.17 -47.68 11.12
CA VAL A 353 -9.93 -47.20 11.75
C VAL A 353 -9.66 -47.84 13.12
N GLY A 354 -10.35 -48.95 13.44
CA GLY A 354 -10.07 -49.76 14.63
C GLY A 354 -10.65 -49.22 15.95
N VAL A 355 -11.56 -48.24 15.90
CA VAL A 355 -12.14 -47.60 17.10
C VAL A 355 -13.34 -48.38 17.66
N ALA A 356 -13.94 -49.29 16.87
CA ALA A 356 -15.17 -50.01 17.24
C ALA A 356 -15.14 -50.68 18.64
N PRO A 357 -14.06 -51.37 19.08
CA PRO A 357 -14.01 -51.96 20.43
C PRO A 357 -14.14 -50.94 21.57
N PHE A 358 -13.80 -49.68 21.30
CA PHE A 358 -13.80 -48.58 22.27
C PHE A 358 -14.99 -47.62 22.10
N ALA A 359 -15.94 -47.94 21.21
CA ALA A 359 -17.11 -47.13 20.94
C ALA A 359 -18.41 -47.91 21.22
N ALA A 360 -19.34 -47.29 21.94
CA ALA A 360 -20.67 -47.83 22.21
C ALA A 360 -21.70 -47.21 21.26
N LEU A 361 -22.44 -48.04 20.52
CA LEU A 361 -23.56 -47.62 19.68
C LEU A 361 -24.87 -47.95 20.40
N ILE A 362 -25.67 -46.92 20.73
CA ILE A 362 -26.93 -47.08 21.46
C ILE A 362 -28.07 -46.43 20.66
N HIS A 363 -29.03 -47.25 20.24
CA HIS A 363 -30.27 -46.86 19.56
C HIS A 363 -31.50 -46.94 20.48
N ASP A 364 -31.50 -47.89 21.41
CA ASP A 364 -32.52 -48.14 22.42
C ASP A 364 -31.89 -48.69 23.71
N PHE A 365 -32.05 -47.95 24.81
CA PHE A 365 -31.44 -48.27 26.10
C PHE A 365 -31.84 -49.64 26.68
N LYS A 366 -33.00 -50.20 26.28
CA LYS A 366 -33.43 -51.53 26.75
C LYS A 366 -32.85 -52.66 25.92
N ASN A 367 -32.88 -52.50 24.60
CA ASN A 367 -32.53 -53.59 23.69
C ASN A 367 -31.01 -53.72 23.52
N ASP A 368 -30.27 -52.63 23.52
CA ASP A 368 -28.82 -52.63 23.26
C ASP A 368 -27.98 -52.92 24.51
N ARG A 369 -28.62 -53.08 25.67
CA ARG A 369 -27.96 -53.28 26.96
C ARG A 369 -27.12 -54.57 26.99
N ALA A 370 -27.62 -55.65 26.38
CA ALA A 370 -26.93 -56.94 26.36
C ALA A 370 -25.65 -56.88 25.52
N ASP A 371 -25.74 -56.30 24.32
CA ASP A 371 -24.60 -56.16 23.40
C ASP A 371 -23.53 -55.22 23.96
N LEU A 372 -23.95 -54.12 24.61
CA LEU A 372 -23.05 -53.21 25.31
C LEU A 372 -22.26 -53.92 26.42
N TYR A 373 -22.94 -54.71 27.27
CA TYR A 373 -22.26 -55.45 28.33
C TYR A 373 -21.33 -56.53 27.80
N ALA A 374 -21.71 -57.22 26.72
CA ALA A 374 -20.82 -58.18 26.07
C ALA A 374 -19.55 -57.50 25.52
N GLN A 375 -19.68 -56.29 24.95
CA GLN A 375 -18.52 -55.51 24.49
C GLN A 375 -17.62 -55.09 25.66
N LEU A 376 -18.19 -54.63 26.78
CA LEU A 376 -17.42 -54.27 27.97
C LEU A 376 -16.69 -55.48 28.57
N ASP A 377 -17.35 -56.64 28.67
CA ASP A 377 -16.73 -57.89 29.14
C ASP A 377 -15.56 -58.30 28.24
N ALA A 378 -15.74 -58.24 26.92
CA ALA A 378 -14.68 -58.50 25.96
C ALA A 378 -13.51 -57.50 26.07
N GLN A 379 -13.80 -56.21 26.36
CA GLN A 379 -12.78 -55.19 26.55
C GLN A 379 -11.97 -55.44 27.83
N ILE A 380 -12.64 -55.79 28.94
CA ILE A 380 -11.99 -56.13 30.21
C ILE A 380 -11.08 -57.35 30.04
N GLY A 381 -11.55 -58.38 29.33
CA GLY A 381 -10.75 -59.58 29.05
C GLY A 381 -9.51 -59.35 28.17
N GLN A 382 -9.43 -58.22 27.47
CA GLN A 382 -8.31 -57.87 26.57
C GLN A 382 -7.31 -56.87 27.16
N VAL A 383 -7.51 -56.41 28.40
CA VAL A 383 -6.67 -55.39 29.05
C VAL A 383 -5.17 -55.74 29.03
N ASP A 384 -4.80 -56.96 29.41
CA ASP A 384 -3.40 -57.41 29.42
C ASP A 384 -2.76 -57.38 28.03
N GLU A 385 -3.54 -57.67 26.98
CA GLU A 385 -3.08 -57.68 25.60
C GLU A 385 -2.92 -56.25 25.07
N TYR A 386 -3.87 -55.35 25.38
CA TYR A 386 -3.75 -53.93 25.08
C TYR A 386 -2.52 -53.31 25.75
N GLN A 387 -2.23 -53.71 26.98
CA GLN A 387 -1.03 -53.29 27.70
C GLN A 387 0.24 -53.71 26.94
N LYS A 388 0.37 -55.00 26.57
CA LYS A 388 1.53 -55.50 25.79
C LYS A 388 1.71 -54.78 24.46
N GLN A 389 0.61 -54.50 23.75
CA GLN A 389 0.66 -53.80 22.46
C GLN A 389 1.12 -52.34 22.59
N ASN A 390 0.98 -51.72 23.77
CA ASN A 390 1.40 -50.34 24.03
C ASN A 390 2.82 -50.22 24.64
N TYR A 391 3.35 -51.29 25.26
CA TYR A 391 4.71 -51.31 25.86
C TYR A 391 5.86 -51.52 24.87
N ALA A 392 5.59 -51.73 23.59
CA ALA A 392 6.64 -51.80 22.57
C ALA A 392 7.41 -50.48 22.48
N LEU A 393 8.71 -50.54 22.16
CA LEU A 393 9.63 -49.38 22.01
C LEU A 393 9.17 -48.35 20.95
N ASP A 394 8.09 -48.64 20.24
CA ASP A 394 7.59 -47.95 19.05
C ASP A 394 6.81 -46.66 19.37
N SER A 395 6.23 -46.51 20.57
CA SER A 395 5.39 -45.35 20.94
C SER A 395 6.12 -44.01 20.90
N ILE A 396 7.34 -43.95 21.45
CA ILE A 396 8.19 -42.74 21.44
C ILE A 396 8.65 -42.39 20.02
N VAL A 397 8.93 -43.42 19.20
CA VAL A 397 9.36 -43.23 17.80
C VAL A 397 8.22 -42.68 16.97
N LEU A 398 7.02 -43.21 17.17
CA LEU A 398 5.79 -42.83 16.50
C LEU A 398 5.38 -41.39 16.83
N GLU A 399 5.40 -41.00 18.11
CA GLU A 399 5.15 -39.61 18.51
C GLU A 399 6.18 -38.65 17.92
N ARG A 400 7.47 -39.04 17.90
CA ARG A 400 8.53 -38.24 17.28
C ARG A 400 8.32 -38.06 15.78
N GLN A 401 8.01 -39.13 15.06
CA GLN A 401 7.73 -39.09 13.62
C GLN A 401 6.52 -38.19 13.33
N PHE A 402 5.45 -38.32 14.12
CA PHE A 402 4.27 -37.47 13.99
C PHE A 402 4.58 -35.98 14.19
N LEU A 403 5.39 -35.64 15.19
CA LEU A 403 5.85 -34.27 15.42
C LEU A 403 6.73 -33.74 14.28
N GLN A 404 7.59 -34.59 13.71
CA GLN A 404 8.43 -34.21 12.56
C GLN A 404 7.58 -33.91 11.32
N VAL A 405 6.69 -34.84 10.96
CA VAL A 405 5.77 -34.67 9.82
C VAL A 405 4.91 -33.42 9.99
N SER A 406 4.35 -33.21 11.18
CA SER A 406 3.52 -32.03 11.48
C SER A 406 4.30 -30.71 11.31
N ARG A 407 5.56 -30.67 11.75
CA ARG A 407 6.42 -29.48 11.55
C ARG A 407 6.75 -29.23 10.08
N SER A 408 7.01 -30.30 9.31
CA SER A 408 7.24 -30.18 7.87
C SER A 408 6.01 -29.64 7.15
N ILE A 409 4.80 -30.12 7.48
CA ILE A 409 3.54 -29.57 6.96
C ILE A 409 3.40 -28.09 7.30
N GLU A 410 3.62 -27.68 8.55
CA GLU A 410 3.56 -26.27 8.96
C GLU A 410 4.53 -25.39 8.16
N GLN A 411 5.77 -25.84 7.98
CA GLN A 411 6.78 -25.10 7.22
C GLN A 411 6.35 -24.95 5.75
N LEU A 412 5.89 -26.03 5.13
CA LEU A 412 5.53 -26.05 3.72
C LEU A 412 4.26 -25.22 3.46
N CYS A 413 3.26 -25.30 4.34
CA CYS A 413 2.10 -24.42 4.33
C CYS A 413 2.49 -22.94 4.55
N SER A 414 3.49 -22.64 5.38
CA SER A 414 4.00 -21.28 5.54
C SER A 414 4.67 -20.76 4.27
N GLU A 415 5.45 -21.58 3.58
CA GLU A 415 6.07 -21.24 2.28
C GLU A 415 5.00 -21.00 1.20
N LEU A 416 3.97 -21.85 1.13
CA LEU A 416 2.83 -21.68 0.21
C LEU A 416 1.98 -20.44 0.52
N ASN A 417 1.77 -20.13 1.80
CA ASN A 417 1.07 -18.91 2.20
C ASN A 417 1.88 -17.66 1.86
N ALA A 418 3.19 -17.66 2.09
CA ALA A 418 4.06 -16.56 1.69
C ALA A 418 4.04 -16.35 0.16
N PHE A 419 4.03 -17.44 -0.61
CA PHE A 419 3.83 -17.39 -2.06
C PHE A 419 2.48 -16.76 -2.43
N LYS A 420 1.39 -17.20 -1.80
CA LYS A 420 0.05 -16.66 -2.02
C LYS A 420 -0.02 -15.16 -1.70
N GLU A 421 0.48 -14.75 -0.54
CA GLU A 421 0.49 -13.35 -0.13
C GLU A 421 1.26 -12.49 -1.14
N ALA A 422 2.46 -12.93 -1.54
CA ALA A 422 3.24 -12.22 -2.56
C ALA A 422 2.53 -12.18 -3.93
N LEU A 423 1.87 -13.26 -4.33
CA LEU A 423 1.21 -13.38 -5.63
C LEU A 423 0.01 -12.42 -5.80
N PHE A 424 -0.70 -12.13 -4.70
CA PHE A 424 -1.89 -11.27 -4.66
C PHE A 424 -1.61 -9.86 -4.14
N ASP A 425 -0.37 -9.51 -3.80
CA ASP A 425 0.00 -8.17 -3.33
C ASP A 425 -0.03 -7.15 -4.49
N ALA A 426 -0.95 -6.19 -4.43
CA ALA A 426 -1.09 -5.13 -5.42
C ALA A 426 -0.56 -3.75 -4.93
N ASN A 427 0.05 -3.70 -3.74
CA ASN A 427 0.32 -2.41 -3.07
C ASN A 427 1.38 -1.55 -3.76
N GLU A 428 2.34 -2.13 -4.48
CA GLU A 428 3.45 -1.38 -5.05
C GLU A 428 3.12 -0.67 -6.36
N CYS A 429 2.61 -1.42 -7.34
CA CYS A 429 2.40 -0.93 -8.69
C CYS A 429 0.91 -0.80 -9.06
N GLY A 430 -0.03 -1.18 -8.20
CA GLY A 430 -1.47 -1.14 -8.46
C GLY A 430 -2.03 -2.42 -9.11
N LEU A 431 -1.17 -3.31 -9.61
CA LEU A 431 -1.53 -4.66 -10.07
C LEU A 431 -0.79 -5.71 -9.24
N SER A 432 -1.44 -6.86 -9.06
CA SER A 432 -0.83 -8.02 -8.42
C SER A 432 0.13 -8.76 -9.37
N PRO A 433 1.18 -9.44 -8.88
CA PRO A 433 2.01 -10.32 -9.71
C PRO A 433 1.19 -11.33 -10.53
N LYS A 434 0.09 -11.85 -9.97
CA LYS A 434 -0.86 -12.72 -10.70
C LYS A 434 -1.36 -12.06 -11.99
N GLU A 435 -1.81 -10.81 -11.90
CA GLU A 435 -2.31 -10.08 -13.07
C GLU A 435 -1.18 -9.76 -14.05
N LEU A 436 0.00 -9.40 -13.54
CA LEU A 436 1.17 -9.15 -14.38
C LEU A 436 1.57 -10.41 -15.18
N TYR A 437 1.60 -11.60 -14.56
CA TYR A 437 1.86 -12.85 -15.27
C TYR A 437 0.82 -13.16 -16.36
N LEU A 438 -0.45 -12.81 -16.14
CA LEU A 438 -1.54 -13.07 -17.09
C LEU A 438 -1.62 -12.04 -18.23
N THR A 439 -1.00 -10.87 -18.06
CA THR A 439 -1.16 -9.73 -18.98
C THR A 439 0.16 -9.23 -19.58
N SER A 440 1.27 -9.94 -19.37
CA SER A 440 2.57 -9.63 -19.95
C SER A 440 3.15 -10.83 -20.70
N SER A 441 3.95 -10.54 -21.72
CA SER A 441 4.61 -11.56 -22.53
C SER A 441 5.98 -11.09 -22.97
N SER A 442 7.00 -11.91 -22.73
CA SER A 442 8.36 -11.67 -23.21
C SER A 442 8.51 -11.85 -24.72
N GLN A 443 7.52 -12.46 -25.38
CA GLN A 443 7.50 -12.67 -26.84
C GLN A 443 6.87 -11.48 -27.58
N GLU A 444 6.10 -10.64 -26.88
CA GLU A 444 5.50 -9.43 -27.44
C GLU A 444 6.49 -8.26 -27.44
N ALA A 445 6.22 -7.27 -28.30
CA ALA A 445 7.04 -6.07 -28.42
C ALA A 445 7.16 -5.36 -27.06
N ASN A 446 8.39 -5.05 -26.67
CA ASN A 446 8.71 -4.33 -25.45
C ASN A 446 9.98 -3.50 -25.66
N SER A 447 10.08 -2.40 -24.92
CA SER A 447 11.19 -1.46 -24.93
C SER A 447 11.55 -1.14 -23.47
N PRO A 448 12.80 -1.32 -23.02
CA PRO A 448 13.18 -1.11 -21.63
C PRO A 448 12.89 0.32 -21.14
N ILE A 449 12.21 0.44 -19.99
CA ILE A 449 11.89 1.73 -19.34
C ILE A 449 12.69 1.83 -18.04
N PRO A 450 13.84 2.54 -18.00
CA PRO A 450 14.69 2.60 -16.82
C PRO A 450 14.00 3.19 -15.59
N GLN A 451 13.13 4.18 -15.78
CA GLN A 451 12.41 4.89 -14.72
C GLN A 451 11.00 4.31 -14.47
N PHE A 452 10.77 3.02 -14.76
CA PHE A 452 9.45 2.36 -14.66
C PHE A 452 8.75 2.54 -13.30
N ARG A 453 9.52 2.68 -12.21
CA ARG A 453 8.98 2.83 -10.84
C ARG A 453 8.08 4.06 -10.64
N GLN A 454 8.19 5.06 -11.51
CA GLN A 454 7.34 6.25 -11.48
C GLN A 454 5.93 5.97 -12.02
N PHE A 455 5.77 4.91 -12.81
CA PHE A 455 4.54 4.54 -13.49
C PHE A 455 3.84 3.41 -12.74
N ARG A 456 2.86 3.76 -11.91
CA ARG A 456 1.93 2.81 -11.30
C ARG A 456 0.72 2.64 -12.21
N PHE A 457 0.09 1.47 -12.16
CA PHE A 457 -1.16 1.18 -12.86
C PHE A 457 -2.35 1.86 -12.16
N ASP A 458 -2.35 3.18 -12.20
CA ASP A 458 -3.39 4.06 -11.67
C ASP A 458 -3.89 5.04 -12.76
N ASP A 459 -4.77 5.96 -12.38
CA ASP A 459 -5.37 6.94 -13.29
C ASP A 459 -4.33 7.85 -13.98
N ARG A 460 -3.13 8.01 -13.40
CA ARG A 460 -2.06 8.83 -13.99
C ARG A 460 -1.46 8.13 -15.20
N LEU A 461 -1.20 6.82 -15.10
CA LEU A 461 -0.74 6.04 -16.24
C LEU A 461 -1.77 6.05 -17.36
N GLU A 462 -3.06 5.89 -17.05
CA GLU A 462 -4.10 5.92 -18.07
C GLU A 462 -4.16 7.29 -18.78
N THR A 463 -4.00 8.38 -18.03
CA THR A 463 -3.90 9.74 -18.60
C THR A 463 -2.71 9.88 -19.55
N PHE A 464 -1.55 9.34 -19.18
CA PHE A 464 -0.36 9.31 -20.05
C PHE A 464 -0.61 8.47 -21.31
N LEU A 465 -1.15 7.26 -21.18
CA LEU A 465 -1.46 6.38 -22.32
C LEU A 465 -2.46 7.03 -23.29
N GLN A 466 -3.42 7.81 -22.81
CA GLN A 466 -4.34 8.59 -23.65
C GLN A 466 -3.62 9.68 -24.44
N LYS A 467 -2.70 10.43 -23.81
CA LYS A 467 -1.86 11.42 -24.51
C LYS A 467 -1.00 10.73 -25.57
N LEU A 468 -0.43 9.60 -25.23
CA LEU A 468 0.43 8.82 -26.11
C LEU A 468 -0.34 8.25 -27.32
N ARG A 469 -1.57 7.78 -27.12
CA ARG A 469 -2.50 7.40 -28.20
C ARG A 469 -2.76 8.54 -29.18
N ARG A 470 -2.98 9.76 -28.67
CA ARG A 470 -3.19 10.94 -29.52
C ARG A 470 -1.94 11.29 -30.32
N LEU A 471 -0.76 11.25 -29.69
CA LEU A 471 0.51 11.48 -30.37
C LEU A 471 0.76 10.45 -31.47
N GLU A 472 0.46 9.17 -31.22
CA GLU A 472 0.56 8.11 -32.23
C GLU A 472 -0.37 8.38 -33.43
N GLN A 473 -1.61 8.81 -33.16
CA GLN A 473 -2.57 9.18 -34.22
C GLN A 473 -2.07 10.35 -35.06
N TYR A 474 -1.50 11.39 -34.44
CA TYR A 474 -0.91 12.52 -35.16
C TYR A 474 0.32 12.09 -35.99
N GLN A 475 1.18 11.20 -35.48
CA GLN A 475 2.32 10.69 -36.24
C GLN A 475 1.86 9.86 -37.45
N ARG A 476 0.81 9.05 -37.31
CA ARG A 476 0.23 8.29 -38.45
C ARG A 476 -0.49 9.20 -39.46
N PHE A 477 -1.04 10.32 -39.01
CA PHE A 477 -1.71 11.29 -39.86
C PHE A 477 -0.73 12.10 -40.72
N LEU A 478 0.48 12.36 -40.22
CA LEU A 478 1.52 13.08 -40.97
C LEU A 478 2.27 12.11 -41.91
N PRO A 479 2.38 12.42 -43.22
CA PRO A 479 3.12 11.57 -44.16
C PRO A 479 4.62 11.58 -43.82
N SER A 480 5.25 10.40 -43.74
CA SER A 480 6.70 10.26 -43.53
C SER A 480 7.41 9.89 -44.85
N PRO A 481 8.49 10.59 -45.25
CA PRO A 481 9.12 11.72 -44.55
C PRO A 481 8.32 13.03 -44.67
N HIS A 482 8.23 13.80 -43.58
CA HIS A 482 7.50 15.07 -43.54
C HIS A 482 8.46 16.27 -43.61
N PRO A 483 8.20 17.33 -44.40
CA PRO A 483 9.07 18.52 -44.45
C PRO A 483 9.27 19.23 -43.10
N TRP A 484 8.31 19.07 -42.18
CA TRP A 484 8.34 19.63 -40.82
C TRP A 484 8.63 18.60 -39.73
N GLU A 485 9.32 17.50 -40.06
CA GLU A 485 9.75 16.50 -39.08
C GLU A 485 10.76 17.09 -38.09
N GLU A 486 11.79 17.78 -38.59
CA GLU A 486 12.70 18.60 -37.79
C GLU A 486 12.24 20.07 -37.75
N ARG A 487 11.53 20.46 -36.69
CA ARG A 487 10.95 21.80 -36.53
C ARG A 487 11.18 22.40 -35.14
N VAL A 488 10.96 23.72 -35.03
CA VAL A 488 10.77 24.39 -33.73
C VAL A 488 9.35 24.15 -33.20
N ASP A 489 9.14 24.37 -31.91
CA ASP A 489 7.84 24.23 -31.26
C ASP A 489 6.81 25.23 -31.83
N PHE A 490 5.75 24.70 -32.45
CA PHE A 490 4.69 25.50 -33.05
C PHE A 490 3.57 25.90 -32.10
N SER A 491 3.53 25.38 -30.86
CA SER A 491 2.43 25.61 -29.92
C SER A 491 2.11 27.08 -29.62
N ARG A 492 3.10 27.98 -29.80
CA ARG A 492 2.97 29.43 -29.55
C ARG A 492 3.20 30.30 -30.78
N ILE A 493 3.25 29.69 -31.96
CA ILE A 493 3.61 30.34 -33.21
C ILE A 493 2.40 30.35 -34.14
N GLY A 494 2.19 31.44 -34.89
CA GLY A 494 1.15 31.53 -35.90
C GLY A 494 1.66 31.20 -37.31
N ILE A 495 0.84 30.53 -38.12
CA ILE A 495 1.18 30.12 -39.50
C ILE A 495 1.70 31.28 -40.37
N THR A 496 1.09 32.45 -40.25
CA THR A 496 1.45 33.64 -41.04
C THR A 496 2.88 34.10 -40.73
N ALA A 497 3.31 34.05 -39.47
CA ALA A 497 4.66 34.43 -39.09
C ALA A 497 5.70 33.48 -39.69
N VAL A 498 5.41 32.17 -39.71
CA VAL A 498 6.30 31.16 -40.31
C VAL A 498 6.38 31.36 -41.82
N LYS A 499 5.25 31.51 -42.51
CA LYS A 499 5.22 31.75 -43.97
C LYS A 499 5.97 33.02 -44.36
N ASN A 500 5.75 34.12 -43.66
CA ASN A 500 6.44 35.39 -43.89
C ASN A 500 7.94 35.26 -43.64
N THR A 501 8.34 34.47 -42.62
CA THR A 501 9.76 34.20 -42.34
C THR A 501 10.42 33.42 -43.48
N ILE A 502 9.75 32.40 -44.03
CA ILE A 502 10.26 31.65 -45.18
C ILE A 502 10.43 32.58 -46.40
N GLU A 503 9.46 33.46 -46.66
CA GLU A 503 9.55 34.45 -47.75
C GLU A 503 10.69 35.45 -47.56
N GLU A 504 10.77 36.04 -46.37
CA GLU A 504 11.83 36.99 -46.03
C GLU A 504 13.21 36.32 -46.14
N ALA A 505 13.33 35.07 -45.70
CA ALA A 505 14.57 34.31 -45.80
C ALA A 505 14.98 34.10 -47.26
N ILE A 506 14.10 33.56 -48.11
CA ILE A 506 14.38 33.34 -49.54
C ILE A 506 14.78 34.64 -50.23
N GLN A 507 13.98 35.70 -50.06
CA GLN A 507 14.25 37.01 -50.69
C GLN A 507 15.58 37.60 -50.22
N THR A 508 15.90 37.44 -48.92
CA THR A 508 17.17 37.94 -48.37
C THR A 508 18.35 37.10 -48.86
N TYR A 509 18.20 35.78 -49.01
CA TYR A 509 19.22 34.92 -49.63
C TYR A 509 19.48 35.30 -51.08
N GLU A 510 18.44 35.49 -51.89
CA GLU A 510 18.57 35.94 -53.29
C GLU A 510 19.24 37.32 -53.37
N TYR A 511 18.82 38.28 -52.53
CA TYR A 511 19.41 39.62 -52.49
C TYR A 511 20.88 39.59 -52.07
N THR A 512 21.24 38.80 -51.06
CA THR A 512 22.62 38.68 -50.57
C THR A 512 23.52 38.00 -51.60
N GLN A 513 23.06 36.92 -52.24
CA GLN A 513 23.81 36.25 -53.30
C GLN A 513 24.04 37.19 -54.49
N LYS A 514 22.99 37.90 -54.94
CA LYS A 514 23.11 38.89 -56.03
C LYS A 514 24.08 40.02 -55.69
N SER A 515 23.91 40.67 -54.54
CA SER A 515 24.74 41.81 -54.12
C SER A 515 26.19 41.40 -53.91
N THR A 516 26.44 40.26 -53.27
CA THR A 516 27.82 39.78 -53.03
C THR A 516 28.50 39.34 -54.32
N SER A 517 27.77 38.73 -55.25
CA SER A 517 28.29 38.43 -56.59
C SER A 517 28.65 39.69 -57.37
N GLU A 518 27.85 40.75 -57.29
CA GLU A 518 28.13 42.04 -57.94
C GLU A 518 29.37 42.72 -57.34
N TRP A 519 29.51 42.73 -56.01
CA TRP A 519 30.60 43.44 -55.33
C TRP A 519 31.93 42.67 -55.35
N LEU A 520 31.89 41.36 -55.11
CA LEU A 520 33.08 40.51 -54.92
C LEU A 520 33.40 39.62 -56.13
N GLY A 521 32.48 39.47 -57.09
CA GLY A 521 32.61 38.50 -58.19
C GLY A 521 32.36 37.04 -57.75
N GLN A 522 31.84 36.82 -56.55
CA GLN A 522 31.49 35.52 -55.98
C GLN A 522 30.35 35.67 -54.96
N THR A 523 29.57 34.62 -54.77
CA THR A 523 28.46 34.61 -53.80
C THR A 523 28.95 34.25 -52.40
N LEU A 524 28.51 34.99 -51.38
CA LEU A 524 28.70 34.61 -49.97
C LEU A 524 27.48 33.86 -49.45
N ASN A 525 27.71 32.85 -48.60
CA ASN A 525 26.65 32.11 -47.91
C ASN A 525 26.39 32.67 -46.51
N ALA A 526 25.38 32.14 -45.82
CA ALA A 526 24.99 32.51 -44.47
C ALA A 526 26.14 32.39 -43.46
N ALA A 527 27.02 31.41 -43.63
CA ALA A 527 28.18 31.21 -42.76
C ALA A 527 29.20 32.35 -42.93
N HIS A 528 29.54 32.71 -44.18
CA HIS A 528 30.44 33.82 -44.48
C HIS A 528 29.91 35.15 -43.95
N LEU A 529 28.61 35.44 -44.10
CA LEU A 529 28.00 36.69 -43.60
C LEU A 529 28.00 36.77 -42.06
N ARG A 530 27.69 35.67 -41.37
CA ARG A 530 27.76 35.63 -39.91
C ARG A 530 29.21 35.74 -39.41
N GLN A 531 30.16 35.15 -40.12
CA GLN A 531 31.59 35.31 -39.81
C GLN A 531 32.02 36.77 -39.98
N LEU A 532 31.61 37.44 -41.07
CA LEU A 532 31.86 38.88 -41.26
C LEU A 532 31.29 39.73 -40.14
N HIS A 533 30.06 39.46 -39.69
CA HIS A 533 29.48 40.20 -38.58
C HIS A 533 30.29 40.04 -37.28
N ARG A 534 30.77 38.83 -36.99
CA ARG A 534 31.67 38.58 -35.83
C ARG A 534 32.99 39.33 -35.95
N LEU A 535 33.47 39.55 -37.17
CA LEU A 535 34.70 40.27 -37.46
C LEU A 535 34.49 41.78 -37.64
N ASP A 536 33.29 42.34 -37.41
CA ASP A 536 33.00 43.77 -37.71
C ASP A 536 34.03 44.72 -37.10
N THR A 537 34.37 44.53 -35.82
CA THR A 537 35.39 45.35 -35.14
C THR A 537 36.77 45.20 -35.76
N GLN A 538 37.15 43.98 -36.14
CA GLN A 538 38.45 43.71 -36.79
C GLN A 538 38.51 44.27 -38.21
N VAL A 539 37.44 44.17 -38.99
CA VAL A 539 37.39 44.76 -40.33
C VAL A 539 37.45 46.28 -40.26
N ARG A 540 36.83 46.91 -39.26
CA ARG A 540 36.96 48.36 -39.01
C ARG A 540 38.38 48.77 -38.63
N THR A 541 39.06 48.02 -37.76
CA THR A 541 40.47 48.31 -37.43
C THR A 541 41.37 48.12 -38.65
N TRP A 542 41.10 47.12 -39.49
CA TRP A 542 41.77 46.98 -40.78
C TRP A 542 41.54 48.19 -41.70
N GLN A 543 40.29 48.67 -41.80
CA GLN A 543 39.95 49.88 -42.57
C GLN A 543 40.71 51.11 -42.09
N GLU A 544 40.79 51.33 -40.78
CA GLU A 544 41.51 52.46 -40.19
C GLU A 544 43.01 52.39 -40.47
N ARG A 545 43.63 51.22 -40.28
CA ARG A 545 45.06 51.03 -40.53
C ARG A 545 45.42 51.22 -42.01
N LEU A 546 44.59 50.69 -42.90
CA LEU A 546 44.77 50.80 -44.36
C LEU A 546 44.51 52.22 -44.91
N GLN A 547 44.08 53.18 -44.09
CA GLN A 547 44.07 54.59 -44.49
C GLN A 547 45.49 55.16 -44.68
N LEU A 548 46.47 54.66 -43.94
CA LEU A 548 47.86 55.10 -44.03
C LEU A 548 48.43 54.77 -45.44
N PRO A 549 48.83 55.78 -46.25
CA PRO A 549 49.24 55.55 -47.64
C PRO A 549 50.38 54.54 -47.80
N MET A 550 51.42 54.64 -46.96
CA MET A 550 52.56 53.72 -46.99
C MET A 550 52.17 52.27 -46.66
N LEU A 551 51.26 52.09 -45.70
CA LEU A 551 50.81 50.77 -45.29
C LEU A 551 49.91 50.13 -46.36
N TRP A 552 49.08 50.92 -47.04
CA TRP A 552 48.30 50.46 -48.20
C TRP A 552 49.21 49.94 -49.32
N ASP A 553 50.22 50.72 -49.72
CA ASP A 553 51.13 50.33 -50.80
C ASP A 553 51.83 48.99 -50.52
N PHE A 554 52.27 48.77 -49.28
CA PHE A 554 52.86 47.48 -48.90
C PHE A 554 51.84 46.36 -48.84
N PHE A 555 50.63 46.61 -48.34
CA PHE A 555 49.56 45.62 -48.29
C PHE A 555 49.14 45.19 -49.70
N GLU A 556 48.93 46.13 -50.62
CA GLU A 556 48.59 45.84 -52.02
C GLU A 556 49.70 45.05 -52.73
N ARG A 557 50.98 45.41 -52.51
CA ARG A 557 52.13 44.62 -53.00
C ARG A 557 52.16 43.20 -52.44
N SER A 558 51.73 43.04 -51.19
CA SER A 558 51.67 41.74 -50.52
C SER A 558 50.56 40.85 -51.06
N VAL A 559 49.36 41.41 -51.27
CA VAL A 559 48.21 40.69 -51.85
C VAL A 559 48.43 40.37 -53.34
N SER A 560 49.01 41.30 -54.12
CA SER A 560 49.31 41.09 -55.54
C SER A 560 50.45 40.10 -55.82
N GLY A 561 51.08 39.55 -54.79
CA GLY A 561 52.22 38.63 -54.92
C GLY A 561 53.51 39.30 -55.41
N LYS A 562 53.53 40.63 -55.57
CA LYS A 562 54.73 41.42 -55.89
C LYS A 562 55.75 41.41 -54.74
N MET A 563 55.29 41.13 -53.51
CA MET A 563 56.14 40.86 -52.36
C MET A 563 56.65 39.42 -52.41
N THR A 564 57.84 39.20 -52.97
CA THR A 564 58.41 37.86 -53.11
C THR A 564 58.76 37.23 -51.76
N LYS A 565 58.67 35.89 -51.64
CA LYS A 565 59.15 35.14 -50.45
C LYS A 565 60.59 35.49 -50.07
N SER A 566 61.41 35.84 -51.06
CA SER A 566 62.79 36.33 -50.88
C SER A 566 62.85 37.63 -50.06
N LEU A 567 61.98 38.59 -50.35
CA LEU A 567 61.95 39.88 -49.67
C LEU A 567 61.44 39.72 -48.22
N ALA A 568 60.46 38.83 -47.99
CA ALA A 568 59.94 38.52 -46.66
C ALA A 568 60.97 37.82 -45.75
N GLN A 569 61.82 36.94 -46.30
CA GLN A 569 62.92 36.31 -45.57
C GLN A 569 64.12 37.23 -45.35
N TRP A 570 64.28 38.24 -46.22
CA TRP A 570 65.35 39.23 -46.11
C TRP A 570 65.05 40.29 -45.06
N LEU A 571 63.79 40.76 -44.93
CA LEU A 571 63.43 41.88 -44.05
C LEU A 571 63.88 41.70 -42.58
N PRO A 572 63.65 40.54 -41.91
CA PRO A 572 64.13 40.34 -40.53
C PRO A 572 65.66 40.31 -40.44
N LYS A 573 66.34 39.81 -41.49
CA LYS A 573 67.81 39.80 -41.56
C LYS A 573 68.35 41.21 -41.74
N ALA A 574 67.73 42.01 -42.61
CA ALA A 574 68.09 43.41 -42.83
C ALA A 574 67.89 44.23 -41.56
N HIS A 575 66.76 44.04 -40.86
CA HIS A 575 66.47 44.71 -39.59
C HIS A 575 67.48 44.33 -38.50
N LYS A 576 67.80 43.04 -38.35
CA LYS A 576 68.82 42.57 -37.39
C LYS A 576 70.22 43.07 -37.73
N SER A 577 70.59 43.12 -39.02
CA SER A 577 71.86 43.67 -39.47
C SER A 577 71.95 45.17 -39.18
N GLY A 578 70.89 45.94 -39.46
CA GLY A 578 70.80 47.36 -39.13
C GLY A 578 70.92 47.61 -37.63
N GLN A 579 70.15 46.89 -36.80
CA GLN A 579 70.23 47.00 -35.34
C GLN A 579 71.61 46.65 -34.79
N LYS A 580 72.29 45.62 -35.32
CA LYS A 580 73.64 45.26 -34.89
C LYS A 580 74.64 46.37 -35.21
N LEU A 581 74.50 47.02 -36.37
CA LEU A 581 75.34 48.14 -36.76
C LEU A 581 75.07 49.38 -35.88
N MET A 582 73.80 49.64 -35.52
CA MET A 582 73.39 50.72 -34.62
C MET A 582 73.82 50.50 -33.15
N GLY A 583 73.84 49.25 -32.68
CA GLY A 583 74.23 48.91 -31.31
C GLY A 583 75.74 48.97 -31.05
N GLY A 584 76.55 49.08 -32.11
CA GLY A 584 77.97 49.40 -31.99
C GLY A 584 78.18 50.86 -31.63
N SER A 585 79.36 51.21 -31.13
CA SER A 585 79.76 52.61 -31.06
C SER A 585 79.96 53.12 -32.51
N VAL A 586 79.16 54.10 -32.93
CA VAL A 586 79.12 54.64 -34.31
C VAL A 586 79.21 56.17 -34.25
N LEU A 587 79.77 56.79 -35.29
CA LEU A 587 79.67 58.23 -35.52
C LEU A 587 78.36 58.53 -36.24
N MET A 588 77.35 59.03 -35.55
CA MET A 588 75.99 59.20 -36.07
C MET A 588 75.88 60.50 -36.85
N ASP A 589 75.72 61.62 -36.13
CA ASP A 589 75.43 62.94 -36.69
C ASP A 589 76.64 63.90 -36.58
N GLU A 590 77.76 63.44 -36.01
CA GLU A 590 78.99 64.24 -35.87
C GLU A 590 79.68 64.52 -37.21
N LEU A 591 79.37 63.73 -38.25
CA LEU A 591 79.93 63.82 -39.58
C LEU A 591 78.85 63.63 -40.65
N SER A 592 78.87 64.47 -41.68
CA SER A 592 78.03 64.24 -42.87
C SER A 592 78.59 63.10 -43.72
N THR A 593 77.72 62.40 -44.45
CA THR A 593 78.11 61.27 -45.32
C THR A 593 79.18 61.68 -46.35
N SER A 594 79.15 62.92 -46.84
CA SER A 594 80.14 63.47 -47.77
C SER A 594 81.54 63.68 -47.17
N GLU A 595 81.65 63.78 -45.85
CA GLU A 595 82.91 64.08 -45.14
C GLU A 595 83.66 62.82 -44.69
N LEU A 596 83.00 61.66 -44.69
CA LEU A 596 83.57 60.38 -44.22
C LEU A 596 84.95 60.04 -44.85
N PRO A 597 85.16 60.13 -46.19
CA PRO A 597 86.44 59.78 -46.78
C PRO A 597 87.57 60.73 -46.38
N ARG A 598 87.25 62.03 -46.23
CA ARG A 598 88.22 63.04 -45.79
C ARG A 598 88.57 62.85 -44.32
N PHE A 599 87.58 62.53 -43.49
CA PHE A 599 87.76 62.30 -42.07
C PHE A 599 88.60 61.05 -41.78
N GLU A 600 88.39 59.95 -42.52
CA GLU A 600 89.19 58.72 -42.42
C GLU A 600 90.69 58.99 -42.63
N HIS A 601 91.01 59.72 -43.70
CA HIS A 601 92.40 60.08 -44.00
C HIS A 601 93.02 60.96 -42.90
N ARG A 602 92.27 61.92 -42.35
CA ARG A 602 92.72 62.77 -41.25
C ARG A 602 92.92 61.97 -39.96
N LEU A 603 92.03 61.04 -39.64
CA LEU A 603 92.13 60.19 -38.45
C LEU A 603 93.33 59.22 -38.54
N GLN A 604 93.59 58.66 -39.72
CA GLN A 604 94.74 57.78 -39.93
C GLN A 604 96.07 58.54 -39.79
N ALA A 605 96.13 59.77 -40.32
CA ALA A 605 97.29 60.66 -40.13
C ALA A 605 97.51 61.02 -38.65
N LEU A 606 96.42 61.28 -37.90
CA LEU A 606 96.47 61.53 -36.45
C LEU A 606 97.01 60.32 -35.67
N ILE A 607 96.51 59.10 -35.95
CA ILE A 607 96.98 57.87 -35.28
C ILE A 607 98.48 57.66 -35.55
N GLN A 608 98.94 57.82 -36.80
CA GLN A 608 100.37 57.72 -37.14
C GLN A 608 101.21 58.79 -36.46
N ALA A 609 100.71 60.02 -36.36
CA ALA A 609 101.40 61.09 -35.65
C ALA A 609 101.50 60.79 -34.15
N ARG A 610 100.46 60.23 -33.52
CA ARG A 610 100.44 59.91 -32.09
C ARG A 610 101.40 58.78 -31.68
N GLN A 611 101.74 57.87 -32.60
CA GLN A 611 102.73 56.82 -32.38
C GLN A 611 104.17 57.36 -32.21
N SER A 612 104.45 58.59 -32.61
CA SER A 612 105.77 59.22 -32.51
C SER A 612 105.71 60.51 -31.70
N VAL A 613 106.49 60.61 -30.63
CA VAL A 613 106.55 61.82 -29.77
C VAL A 613 106.90 63.07 -30.58
N VAL A 614 107.82 62.95 -31.55
CA VAL A 614 108.25 64.07 -32.39
C VAL A 614 107.17 64.48 -33.38
N LYS A 615 106.55 63.54 -34.10
CA LYS A 615 105.47 63.87 -35.05
C LYS A 615 104.23 64.39 -34.34
N TRP A 616 103.95 63.89 -33.14
CA TRP A 616 102.85 64.38 -32.33
C TRP A 616 103.02 65.87 -32.03
N LEU A 617 104.20 66.36 -31.63
CA LEU A 617 104.39 67.78 -31.28
C LEU A 617 103.97 68.75 -32.40
N PHE A 618 104.17 68.39 -33.68
CA PHE A 618 103.91 69.28 -34.83
C PHE A 618 102.60 69.00 -35.61
N TYR A 619 101.75 68.08 -35.16
CA TYR A 619 100.46 67.81 -35.84
C TYR A 619 99.47 68.96 -35.66
N SER A 620 98.91 69.51 -36.75
CA SER A 620 98.07 70.73 -36.74
C SER A 620 96.61 70.48 -36.37
N ASP A 621 96.08 69.29 -36.63
CA ASP A 621 94.65 68.96 -36.50
C ASP A 621 94.25 68.51 -35.08
N LYS A 622 95.12 68.72 -34.08
CA LYS A 622 94.90 68.22 -32.72
C LYS A 622 93.66 68.78 -32.06
N ASP A 623 93.35 70.06 -32.29
CA ASP A 623 92.27 70.73 -31.58
C ASP A 623 90.91 70.25 -32.11
N TYR A 624 90.75 70.09 -33.44
CA TYR A 624 89.56 69.48 -34.04
C TYR A 624 89.28 68.06 -33.51
N PHE A 625 90.30 67.20 -33.48
CA PHE A 625 90.12 65.85 -32.94
C PHE A 625 89.95 65.85 -31.42
N ARG A 626 90.53 66.80 -30.69
CA ARG A 626 90.31 66.93 -29.23
C ARG A 626 88.85 67.23 -28.94
N ASP A 627 88.29 68.23 -29.61
CA ASP A 627 86.89 68.63 -29.44
C ASP A 627 85.93 67.48 -29.81
N LEU A 628 86.22 66.78 -30.92
CA LEU A 628 85.45 65.61 -31.34
C LEU A 628 85.58 64.44 -30.35
N THR A 629 86.79 64.08 -29.91
CA THR A 629 86.98 63.00 -28.94
C THR A 629 86.30 63.32 -27.61
N VAL A 630 86.39 64.58 -27.14
CA VAL A 630 85.70 65.04 -25.92
C VAL A 630 84.19 64.90 -26.06
N SER A 631 83.61 65.29 -27.20
CA SER A 631 82.17 65.13 -27.45
C SER A 631 81.70 63.66 -27.43
N LEU A 632 82.62 62.71 -27.69
CA LEU A 632 82.36 61.27 -27.74
C LEU A 632 82.78 60.54 -26.45
N GLY A 633 83.26 61.27 -25.43
CA GLY A 633 83.78 60.72 -24.17
C GLY A 633 85.12 59.99 -24.29
N LEU A 634 85.88 60.29 -25.35
CA LEU A 634 87.18 59.69 -25.69
C LEU A 634 88.33 60.70 -25.46
N THR A 635 89.55 60.18 -25.35
CA THR A 635 90.77 60.98 -25.28
C THR A 635 91.60 60.88 -26.57
N LEU A 636 92.70 61.65 -26.64
CA LEU A 636 93.71 61.52 -27.70
C LEU A 636 94.75 60.41 -27.40
N GLU A 637 94.44 59.47 -26.51
CA GLU A 637 95.24 58.26 -26.31
C GLU A 637 95.09 57.30 -27.49
N LEU A 638 96.14 56.52 -27.76
CA LEU A 638 96.16 55.60 -28.91
C LEU A 638 95.02 54.58 -28.87
N THR A 639 94.66 54.08 -27.70
CA THR A 639 93.53 53.17 -27.48
C THR A 639 92.21 53.80 -27.93
N ASP A 640 91.96 55.04 -27.52
CA ASP A 640 90.72 55.77 -27.81
C ASP A 640 90.66 56.24 -29.27
N LEU A 641 91.79 56.56 -29.89
CA LEU A 641 91.84 56.85 -31.32
C LEU A 641 91.57 55.60 -32.18
N TYR A 642 92.03 54.42 -31.74
CA TYR A 642 91.62 53.17 -32.39
C TYR A 642 90.13 52.89 -32.19
N GLN A 643 89.56 53.23 -31.03
CA GLN A 643 88.10 53.18 -30.84
C GLN A 643 87.38 54.15 -31.78
N LEU A 644 87.86 55.39 -31.95
CA LEU A 644 87.28 56.36 -32.88
C LEU A 644 87.35 55.86 -34.33
N ARG A 645 88.45 55.20 -34.73
CA ARG A 645 88.57 54.54 -36.04
C ARG A 645 87.54 53.43 -36.20
N GLN A 646 87.35 52.61 -35.16
CA GLN A 646 86.32 51.58 -35.16
C GLN A 646 84.91 52.18 -35.32
N ARG A 647 84.61 53.30 -34.66
CA ARG A 647 83.31 54.00 -34.83
C ARG A 647 83.08 54.50 -36.25
N LEU A 648 84.14 54.94 -36.93
CA LEU A 648 84.09 55.36 -38.33
C LEU A 648 83.86 54.20 -39.30
N GLU A 649 84.54 53.06 -39.09
CA GLU A 649 84.30 51.85 -39.88
C GLU A 649 82.87 51.34 -39.72
N ASN A 650 82.34 51.36 -38.48
CA ASN A 650 80.95 51.00 -38.23
C ASN A 650 79.97 51.96 -38.95
N ARG A 651 80.30 53.25 -39.06
CA ARG A 651 79.51 54.24 -39.81
C ARG A 651 79.50 53.98 -41.32
N LYS A 652 80.64 53.59 -41.91
CA LYS A 652 80.74 53.22 -43.33
C LYS A 652 79.94 51.94 -43.63
N ALA A 653 80.00 50.95 -42.75
CA ALA A 653 79.19 49.74 -42.86
C ALA A 653 77.67 50.06 -42.79
N LEU A 654 77.27 51.04 -41.99
CA LEU A 654 75.89 51.51 -41.91
C LEU A 654 75.43 52.19 -43.21
N GLU A 655 76.26 53.02 -43.84
CA GLU A 655 75.95 53.62 -45.15
C GLU A 655 75.77 52.57 -46.26
N GLN A 656 76.64 51.55 -46.29
CA GLN A 656 76.53 50.44 -47.24
C GLN A 656 75.24 49.63 -47.02
N TRP A 657 74.84 49.46 -45.75
CA TRP A 657 73.58 48.80 -45.42
C TRP A 657 72.37 49.63 -45.86
N VAL A 658 72.39 50.96 -45.71
CA VAL A 658 71.36 51.85 -46.25
C VAL A 658 71.21 51.70 -47.76
N ASP A 659 72.33 51.66 -48.50
CA ASP A 659 72.32 51.44 -49.96
C ASP A 659 71.71 50.07 -50.33
N GLU A 660 72.02 49.01 -49.58
CA GLU A 660 71.41 47.69 -49.81
C GLU A 660 69.89 47.73 -49.62
N VAL A 661 69.44 48.45 -48.59
CA VAL A 661 68.01 48.60 -48.26
C VAL A 661 67.26 49.37 -49.35
N GLU A 662 67.77 50.54 -49.77
CA GLU A 662 67.12 51.37 -50.78
C GLU A 662 66.99 50.63 -52.13
N ASN A 663 68.06 49.92 -52.54
CA ASN A 663 68.07 49.15 -53.78
C ASN A 663 67.07 47.99 -53.77
N LYS A 664 66.90 47.29 -52.65
CA LYS A 664 65.97 46.15 -52.56
C LYS A 664 64.52 46.56 -52.41
N LEU A 665 64.24 47.65 -51.70
CA LEU A 665 62.87 48.12 -51.47
C LEU A 665 62.36 49.06 -52.56
N ALA A 666 63.26 49.64 -53.36
CA ALA A 666 62.99 50.72 -54.29
C ALA A 666 62.32 51.93 -53.61
N ILE A 667 62.70 52.20 -52.36
CA ILE A 667 62.21 53.29 -51.51
C ILE A 667 63.43 53.98 -50.93
N SER A 668 63.47 55.31 -51.01
CA SER A 668 64.51 56.08 -50.35
C SER A 668 64.23 56.19 -48.85
N ILE A 669 65.25 55.88 -48.03
CA ILE A 669 65.23 56.06 -46.57
C ILE A 669 66.22 57.12 -46.10
N ARG A 670 67.12 57.62 -46.97
CA ARG A 670 68.08 58.69 -46.67
C ARG A 670 67.39 60.00 -46.32
N GLU A 671 67.72 60.53 -45.15
CA GLU A 671 67.27 61.83 -44.63
C GLU A 671 68.45 62.77 -44.35
N ARG A 672 68.19 63.96 -43.79
CA ARG A 672 69.23 65.00 -43.57
C ARG A 672 70.32 64.58 -42.58
N SER A 673 70.02 63.64 -41.70
CA SER A 673 70.98 63.08 -40.73
C SER A 673 70.87 61.55 -40.70
N MET A 674 71.89 60.89 -40.16
CA MET A 674 71.86 59.43 -40.06
C MET A 674 70.82 58.97 -39.05
N SER A 675 70.67 59.68 -37.94
CA SER A 675 69.61 59.41 -36.96
C SER A 675 68.21 59.48 -37.58
N GLN A 676 67.95 60.46 -38.45
CA GLN A 676 66.67 60.57 -39.18
C GLN A 676 66.50 59.46 -40.22
N THR A 677 67.58 59.05 -40.89
CA THR A 677 67.57 57.95 -41.87
C THR A 677 67.19 56.62 -41.21
N LEU A 678 67.70 56.38 -39.99
CA LEU A 678 67.39 55.18 -39.22
C LEU A 678 65.96 55.21 -38.67
N LEU A 679 65.48 56.37 -38.20
CA LEU A 679 64.08 56.53 -37.81
C LEU A 679 63.14 56.26 -39.00
N ARG A 680 63.48 56.78 -40.19
CA ARG A 680 62.73 56.52 -41.42
C ARG A 680 62.72 55.04 -41.81
N TRP A 681 63.83 54.34 -41.61
CA TRP A 681 63.88 52.89 -41.77
C TRP A 681 62.95 52.17 -40.79
N GLU A 682 62.93 52.56 -39.51
CA GLU A 682 62.03 51.95 -38.52
C GLU A 682 60.56 52.13 -38.91
N GLU A 683 60.18 53.31 -39.42
CA GLU A 683 58.83 53.56 -39.98
C GLU A 683 58.49 52.62 -41.14
N VAL A 684 59.41 52.48 -42.12
CA VAL A 684 59.22 51.64 -43.31
C VAL A 684 59.15 50.15 -42.94
N ALA A 685 60.08 49.68 -42.09
CA ALA A 685 60.12 48.30 -41.64
C ALA A 685 58.85 47.94 -40.84
N ALA A 686 58.40 48.82 -39.94
CA ALA A 686 57.16 48.65 -39.19
C ALA A 686 55.95 48.60 -40.13
N ALA A 687 55.86 49.49 -41.13
CA ALA A 687 54.76 49.48 -42.09
C ALA A 687 54.70 48.18 -42.91
N MET A 688 55.85 47.63 -43.31
CA MET A 688 55.94 46.35 -44.04
C MET A 688 55.51 45.15 -43.18
N GLU A 689 55.98 45.07 -41.94
CA GLU A 689 55.60 44.00 -41.01
C GLU A 689 54.11 44.03 -40.71
N GLN A 690 53.58 45.23 -40.45
CA GLN A 690 52.15 45.44 -40.22
C GLN A 690 51.29 45.06 -41.43
N ALA A 691 51.71 45.41 -42.65
CA ALA A 691 51.00 45.03 -43.87
C ALA A 691 50.98 43.51 -44.09
N ALA A 692 52.10 42.82 -43.83
CA ALA A 692 52.18 41.36 -43.94
C ALA A 692 51.31 40.65 -42.88
N GLN A 693 51.30 41.16 -41.65
CA GLN A 693 50.43 40.65 -40.59
C GLN A 693 48.94 40.82 -40.95
N LEU A 694 48.56 42.01 -41.43
CA LEU A 694 47.18 42.29 -41.86
C LEU A 694 46.74 41.36 -43.00
N GLN A 695 47.62 41.10 -43.99
CA GLN A 695 47.33 40.14 -45.04
C GLN A 695 47.10 38.73 -44.50
N LEU A 696 47.96 38.26 -43.60
CA LEU A 696 47.84 36.91 -43.03
C LEU A 696 46.54 36.76 -42.23
N GLU A 697 46.23 37.74 -41.38
CA GLU A 697 44.99 37.79 -40.60
C GLU A 697 43.75 37.81 -41.49
N MET A 698 43.74 38.62 -42.56
CA MET A 698 42.65 38.64 -43.52
C MET A 698 42.53 37.34 -44.32
N GLN A 699 43.64 36.74 -44.73
CA GLN A 699 43.60 35.48 -45.50
C GLN A 699 43.03 34.32 -44.68
N GLN A 700 43.31 34.30 -43.37
CA GLN A 700 42.79 33.27 -42.46
C GLN A 700 41.31 33.49 -42.12
N ASN A 701 40.90 34.74 -41.90
CA ASN A 701 39.59 35.04 -41.34
C ASN A 701 38.54 35.51 -42.37
N ALA A 702 38.96 36.10 -43.49
CA ALA A 702 38.08 36.62 -44.54
C ALA A 702 38.82 36.73 -45.90
N PRO A 703 39.20 35.60 -46.53
CA PRO A 703 40.08 35.60 -47.72
C PRO A 703 39.52 36.39 -48.91
N PHE A 704 38.19 36.51 -49.00
CA PHE A 704 37.51 37.28 -50.03
C PHE A 704 37.72 38.80 -49.89
N LEU A 705 37.98 39.31 -48.68
CA LEU A 705 38.33 40.71 -48.47
C LEU A 705 39.78 41.02 -48.89
N ALA A 706 40.69 40.04 -48.77
CA ALA A 706 42.06 40.21 -49.23
C ALA A 706 42.10 40.38 -50.75
N ASN A 707 41.40 39.52 -51.51
CA ASN A 707 41.36 39.59 -52.97
C ASN A 707 40.73 40.88 -53.51
N LEU A 708 39.77 41.46 -52.78
CA LEU A 708 39.15 42.74 -53.12
C LEU A 708 40.18 43.90 -53.17
N ALA A 709 41.29 43.80 -52.43
CA ALA A 709 42.31 44.85 -52.36
C ALA A 709 42.98 45.11 -53.72
N LEU A 710 42.96 44.11 -54.62
CA LEU A 710 43.49 44.22 -55.98
C LEU A 710 42.69 45.17 -56.88
N LYS A 711 41.45 45.51 -56.48
CA LYS A 711 40.61 46.47 -57.22
C LYS A 711 40.91 47.93 -56.87
N GLY A 712 41.71 48.17 -55.83
CA GLY A 712 42.14 49.50 -55.40
C GLY A 712 41.53 49.95 -54.07
N LYS A 713 42.12 51.00 -53.48
CA LYS A 713 41.85 51.45 -52.11
C LYS A 713 40.41 51.90 -51.89
N ASP A 714 39.89 52.73 -52.79
CA ASP A 714 38.55 53.33 -52.65
C ASP A 714 37.43 52.29 -52.84
N GLU A 715 37.61 51.37 -53.79
CA GLU A 715 36.69 50.26 -54.00
C GLU A 715 36.71 49.30 -52.81
N TRP A 716 37.91 48.98 -52.28
CA TRP A 716 38.03 48.16 -51.08
C TRP A 716 37.32 48.77 -49.88
N ALA A 717 37.53 50.06 -49.59
CA ALA A 717 36.90 50.74 -48.46
C ALA A 717 35.37 50.84 -48.59
N SER A 718 34.86 51.10 -49.80
CA SER A 718 33.41 51.21 -50.03
C SER A 718 32.70 49.86 -49.95
N VAL A 719 33.23 48.83 -50.62
CA VAL A 719 32.63 47.48 -50.64
C VAL A 719 32.72 46.82 -49.26
N THR A 720 33.84 46.95 -48.54
CA THR A 720 33.93 46.42 -47.16
C THR A 720 32.89 47.05 -46.23
N LYS A 721 32.63 48.36 -46.34
CA LYS A 721 31.57 49.03 -45.59
C LYS A 721 30.18 48.49 -45.94
N GLN A 722 29.89 48.31 -47.23
CA GLN A 722 28.62 47.71 -47.69
C GLN A 722 28.44 46.27 -47.19
N LEU A 723 29.50 45.46 -47.22
CA LEU A 723 29.50 44.09 -46.71
C LEU A 723 29.26 44.03 -45.20
N LEU A 724 29.85 44.93 -44.41
CA LEU A 724 29.60 45.00 -42.96
C LEU A 724 28.16 45.37 -42.65
N THR A 725 27.58 46.33 -43.37
CA THR A 725 26.16 46.67 -43.25
C THR A 725 25.27 45.48 -43.60
N LEU A 726 25.53 44.82 -44.73
CA LEU A 726 24.79 43.63 -45.17
C LEU A 726 24.90 42.48 -44.15
N ALA A 727 26.10 42.22 -43.64
CA ALA A 727 26.35 41.17 -42.66
C ALA A 727 25.64 41.41 -41.32
N SER A 728 25.59 42.66 -40.86
CA SER A 728 24.85 43.07 -39.66
C SER A 728 23.34 42.89 -39.83
N GLU A 729 22.77 43.41 -40.92
CA GLU A 729 21.35 43.27 -41.24
C GLU A 729 20.94 41.79 -41.42
N PHE A 730 21.76 41.03 -42.15
CA PHE A 730 21.56 39.59 -42.35
C PHE A 730 21.59 38.83 -41.03
N SER A 731 22.58 39.09 -40.17
CA SER A 731 22.70 38.37 -38.90
C SER A 731 21.53 38.66 -37.96
N GLY A 732 21.05 39.91 -37.92
CA GLY A 732 19.86 40.28 -37.16
C GLY A 732 18.57 39.65 -37.69
N LYS A 733 18.43 39.50 -39.02
CA LYS A 733 17.35 38.73 -39.65
C LYS A 733 17.46 37.23 -39.34
N TYR A 734 18.64 36.64 -39.54
CA TYR A 734 18.90 35.22 -39.31
C TYR A 734 18.57 34.79 -37.87
N GLN A 735 18.96 35.59 -36.87
CA GLN A 735 18.63 35.32 -35.47
C GLN A 735 17.11 35.39 -35.20
N ARG A 736 16.38 36.24 -35.91
CA ARG A 736 14.91 36.29 -35.83
C ARG A 736 14.28 35.06 -36.48
N TRP A 737 14.79 34.64 -37.64
CA TRP A 737 14.29 33.46 -38.35
C TRP A 737 14.46 32.17 -37.55
N GLN A 738 15.53 32.06 -36.75
CA GLN A 738 15.76 30.92 -35.84
C GLN A 738 14.67 30.70 -34.79
N ARG A 739 13.75 31.68 -34.59
CA ARG A 739 12.57 31.50 -33.74
C ARG A 739 11.47 30.67 -34.42
N TYR A 740 11.52 30.55 -35.74
CA TYR A 740 10.48 29.91 -36.57
C TYR A 740 11.01 28.74 -37.40
N LEU A 741 12.32 28.70 -37.67
CA LEU A 741 12.97 27.70 -38.53
C LEU A 741 14.22 27.15 -37.86
N THR A 742 14.48 25.85 -38.02
CA THR A 742 15.71 25.23 -37.53
C THR A 742 16.92 25.63 -38.36
N GLN A 743 18.13 25.43 -37.83
CA GLN A 743 19.36 25.71 -38.60
C GLN A 743 19.45 24.84 -39.86
N GLY A 744 19.03 23.57 -39.78
CA GLY A 744 18.99 22.67 -40.93
C GLY A 744 18.01 23.14 -42.01
N GLN A 745 16.83 23.63 -41.60
CA GLN A 745 15.86 24.20 -42.53
C GLN A 745 16.37 25.48 -43.21
N LEU A 746 17.04 26.38 -42.47
CA LEU A 746 17.63 27.60 -43.03
C LEU A 746 18.74 27.32 -44.03
N LEU A 747 19.60 26.31 -43.76
CA LEU A 747 20.63 25.87 -44.71
C LEU A 747 20.01 25.32 -45.99
N ARG A 748 18.99 24.46 -45.89
CA ARG A 748 18.30 23.92 -47.07
C ARG A 748 17.56 24.99 -47.88
N LEU A 749 17.02 26.02 -47.22
CA LEU A 749 16.40 27.17 -47.88
C LEU A 749 17.40 28.01 -48.67
N GLU A 750 18.64 28.10 -48.22
CA GLU A 750 19.72 28.78 -48.95
C GLU A 750 20.14 28.00 -50.20
N GLU A 751 20.09 26.66 -50.15
CA GLU A 751 20.44 25.78 -51.27
C GLU A 751 19.33 25.66 -52.33
N SER A 752 18.05 25.68 -51.91
CA SER A 752 16.92 25.44 -52.81
C SER A 752 15.69 26.28 -52.44
N ALA A 753 15.32 27.21 -53.33
CA ALA A 753 14.06 27.94 -53.21
C ALA A 753 12.83 27.02 -53.34
N ALA A 754 12.94 25.89 -54.03
CA ALA A 754 11.84 24.92 -54.18
C ALA A 754 11.46 24.27 -52.84
N TYR A 755 12.44 24.08 -51.95
CA TYR A 755 12.20 23.58 -50.59
C TYR A 755 11.32 24.53 -49.77
N GLY A 756 11.44 25.84 -49.99
CA GLY A 756 10.57 26.84 -49.38
C GLY A 756 9.11 26.72 -49.80
N ALA A 757 8.85 26.40 -51.08
CA ALA A 757 7.50 26.14 -51.56
C ALA A 757 6.91 24.86 -50.95
N GLU A 758 7.73 23.82 -50.81
CA GLU A 758 7.36 22.56 -50.15
C GLU A 758 6.98 22.77 -48.68
N LEU A 759 7.80 23.50 -47.91
CA LEU A 759 7.52 23.83 -46.52
C LEU A 759 6.20 24.59 -46.36
N LYS A 760 5.95 25.61 -47.21
CA LYS A 760 4.70 26.38 -47.15
C LYS A 760 3.48 25.53 -47.49
N LYS A 761 3.57 24.68 -48.53
CA LYS A 761 2.48 23.79 -48.92
C LYS A 761 2.14 22.79 -47.81
N ALA A 762 3.15 22.25 -47.14
CA ALA A 762 2.95 21.37 -45.98
C ALA A 762 2.30 22.12 -44.79
N LEU A 763 2.66 23.38 -44.55
CA LEU A 763 1.98 24.20 -43.52
C LEU A 763 0.50 24.41 -43.83
N GLU A 764 0.12 24.63 -45.09
CA GLU A 764 -1.29 24.86 -45.45
C GLU A 764 -2.20 23.67 -45.15
N VAL A 765 -1.65 22.46 -45.20
CA VAL A 765 -2.42 21.23 -45.00
C VAL A 765 -2.35 20.75 -43.56
N ASN A 766 -1.19 20.87 -42.90
CA ASN A 766 -0.92 20.17 -41.65
C ASN A 766 -0.61 21.07 -40.44
N PHE A 767 -0.69 22.41 -40.55
CA PHE A 767 -0.27 23.31 -39.48
C PHE A 767 -0.98 23.04 -38.14
N ASP A 768 -2.31 22.96 -38.14
CA ASP A 768 -3.07 22.73 -36.90
C ASP A 768 -2.71 21.40 -36.24
N ALA A 769 -2.48 20.34 -37.05
CA ALA A 769 -2.01 19.05 -36.55
C ALA A 769 -0.59 19.13 -35.94
N LEU A 770 0.30 19.93 -36.52
CA LEU A 770 1.65 20.16 -35.98
C LEU A 770 1.60 20.95 -34.66
N VAL A 771 0.72 21.95 -34.56
CA VAL A 771 0.49 22.75 -33.33
C VAL A 771 -0.03 21.86 -32.20
N GLU A 772 -1.08 21.08 -32.47
CA GLU A 772 -1.65 20.16 -31.48
C GLU A 772 -0.63 19.10 -31.04
N MET A 773 0.14 18.54 -31.99
CA MET A 773 1.20 17.58 -31.67
C MET A 773 2.28 18.19 -30.77
N ASP A 774 2.68 19.44 -31.01
CA ASP A 774 3.69 20.12 -30.18
C ASP A 774 3.13 20.55 -28.81
N SER A 775 1.86 20.96 -28.74
CA SER A 775 1.17 21.21 -27.48
C SER A 775 1.13 19.95 -26.60
N LEU A 776 0.74 18.81 -27.17
CA LEU A 776 0.72 17.53 -26.47
C LEU A 776 2.10 17.11 -25.98
N LYS A 777 3.16 17.32 -26.78
CA LYS A 777 4.55 17.05 -26.36
C LYS A 777 4.98 17.93 -25.19
N ASN A 778 4.59 19.20 -25.17
CA ASN A 778 4.91 20.14 -24.10
C ASN A 778 4.18 19.84 -22.79
N GLU A 779 3.05 19.14 -22.86
CA GLU A 779 2.31 18.66 -21.68
C GLU A 779 2.93 17.39 -21.06
N LEU A 780 3.89 16.74 -21.71
CA LEU A 780 4.58 15.56 -21.18
C LEU A 780 5.68 15.99 -20.18
N PRO A 781 5.65 15.49 -18.93
CA PRO A 781 6.79 15.51 -18.03
C PRO A 781 8.04 14.88 -18.66
N GLU A 782 9.21 15.18 -18.08
CA GLU A 782 10.51 14.70 -18.57
C GLU A 782 10.58 13.17 -18.74
N SER A 783 10.05 12.40 -17.78
CA SER A 783 10.05 10.94 -17.83
C SER A 783 9.11 10.37 -18.90
N GLU A 784 7.95 10.99 -19.12
CA GLU A 784 7.01 10.62 -20.19
C GLU A 784 7.59 10.94 -21.57
N ARG A 785 8.30 12.07 -21.69
CA ARG A 785 8.94 12.50 -22.92
C ARG A 785 10.07 11.57 -23.36
N GLU A 786 10.87 11.08 -22.42
CA GLU A 786 11.94 10.11 -22.71
C GLU A 786 11.37 8.81 -23.33
N ILE A 787 10.21 8.34 -22.83
CA ILE A 787 9.50 7.18 -23.38
C ILE A 787 9.01 7.47 -24.80
N TYR A 788 8.35 8.62 -25.00
CA TYR A 788 7.86 9.04 -26.31
C TYR A 788 9.00 9.14 -27.35
N GLU A 789 10.15 9.72 -26.99
CA GLU A 789 11.29 9.87 -27.90
C GLU A 789 11.89 8.51 -28.33
N ARG A 790 11.89 7.50 -27.45
CA ARG A 790 12.31 6.12 -27.81
C ARG A 790 11.34 5.46 -28.79
N LEU A 791 10.04 5.61 -28.55
CA LEU A 791 8.98 4.96 -29.34
C LEU A 791 8.88 5.46 -30.78
N GLN A 792 9.34 6.67 -31.07
CA GLN A 792 9.34 7.21 -32.44
C GLN A 792 10.12 6.35 -33.45
N THR A 793 11.07 5.55 -32.97
CA THR A 793 11.88 4.65 -33.81
C THR A 793 11.17 3.34 -34.16
N GLU A 794 10.10 2.99 -33.45
CA GLU A 794 9.35 1.74 -33.62
C GLU A 794 8.03 1.99 -34.37
N THR A 795 7.91 1.47 -35.59
CA THR A 795 6.77 1.77 -36.49
C THR A 795 5.76 0.63 -36.64
N LEU A 796 6.09 -0.58 -36.15
CA LEU A 796 5.31 -1.79 -36.42
C LEU A 796 4.23 -2.11 -35.38
N HIS A 797 4.33 -1.55 -34.17
CA HIS A 797 3.45 -1.90 -33.05
C HIS A 797 2.76 -0.67 -32.48
N SER A 798 1.57 -0.87 -31.90
CA SER A 798 0.88 0.14 -31.10
C SER A 798 1.78 0.56 -29.94
N TRP A 799 2.09 1.84 -29.84
CA TRP A 799 2.98 2.32 -28.80
C TRP A 799 2.46 2.04 -27.38
N ILE A 800 1.15 2.02 -27.21
CA ILE A 800 0.49 1.73 -25.93
C ILE A 800 0.80 0.30 -25.50
N ASP A 801 0.72 -0.65 -26.42
CA ASP A 801 0.90 -2.07 -26.12
C ASP A 801 2.36 -2.32 -25.73
N VAL A 802 3.30 -1.69 -26.45
CA VAL A 802 4.73 -1.72 -26.12
C VAL A 802 4.98 -1.17 -24.72
N VAL A 803 4.46 0.02 -24.39
CA VAL A 803 4.65 0.65 -23.08
C VAL A 803 4.03 -0.19 -21.97
N GLN A 804 2.79 -0.65 -22.14
CA GLN A 804 2.11 -1.47 -21.12
C GLN A 804 2.85 -2.78 -20.87
N ASN A 805 3.22 -3.52 -21.93
CA ASN A 805 3.96 -4.77 -21.77
C ASN A 805 5.33 -4.53 -21.11
N SER A 806 6.04 -3.48 -21.50
CA SER A 806 7.34 -3.11 -20.92
C SER A 806 7.26 -2.76 -19.44
N LEU A 807 6.25 -1.96 -19.04
CA LEU A 807 6.01 -1.62 -17.64
C LEU A 807 5.65 -2.87 -16.82
N ARG A 808 4.79 -3.74 -17.36
CA ARG A 808 4.40 -4.98 -16.68
C ARG A 808 5.61 -5.90 -16.46
N LEU A 809 6.44 -6.09 -17.48
CA LEU A 809 7.66 -6.90 -17.38
C LEU A 809 8.69 -6.32 -16.40
N ALA A 810 8.89 -5.00 -16.42
CA ALA A 810 9.81 -4.33 -15.50
C ALA A 810 9.35 -4.42 -14.04
N TRP A 811 8.05 -4.19 -13.78
CA TRP A 811 7.46 -4.38 -12.45
C TRP A 811 7.50 -5.84 -11.99
N LEU A 812 7.19 -6.78 -12.88
CA LEU A 812 7.24 -8.21 -12.57
C LEU A 812 8.66 -8.63 -12.16
N ALA A 813 9.68 -8.24 -12.93
CA ALA A 813 11.08 -8.52 -12.61
C ALA A 813 11.51 -7.93 -11.25
N HIS A 814 11.05 -6.71 -10.93
CA HIS A 814 11.31 -6.07 -9.65
C HIS A 814 10.64 -6.80 -8.47
N LEU A 815 9.36 -7.18 -8.64
CA LEU A 815 8.61 -7.88 -7.60
C LEU A 815 9.16 -9.29 -7.35
N GLU A 816 9.63 -9.98 -8.39
CA GLU A 816 10.34 -11.26 -8.24
C GLU A 816 11.70 -11.12 -7.54
N GLU A 817 12.42 -10.03 -7.78
CA GLU A 817 13.69 -9.75 -7.09
C GLU A 817 13.45 -9.50 -5.60
N LYS A 818 12.40 -8.73 -5.26
CA LYS A 818 12.01 -8.45 -3.88
C LYS A 818 11.44 -9.68 -3.17
N ASN A 819 10.64 -10.48 -3.86
CA ASN A 819 9.99 -11.68 -3.34
C ASN A 819 10.43 -12.93 -4.14
N PRO A 820 11.61 -13.51 -3.84
CA PRO A 820 12.14 -14.66 -4.58
C PRO A 820 11.23 -15.88 -4.58
N VAL A 821 10.30 -15.99 -3.61
CA VAL A 821 9.29 -17.05 -3.55
C VAL A 821 8.43 -17.10 -4.82
N LEU A 822 8.20 -15.98 -5.49
CA LEU A 822 7.42 -15.90 -6.73
C LEU A 822 8.04 -16.71 -7.88
N ARG A 823 9.36 -16.90 -7.87
CA ARG A 823 10.09 -17.72 -8.85
C ARG A 823 9.91 -19.23 -8.62
N ALA A 824 9.16 -19.64 -7.59
CA ALA A 824 8.85 -21.05 -7.38
C ALA A 824 8.09 -21.67 -8.56
N VAL A 825 7.27 -20.90 -9.29
CA VAL A 825 6.48 -21.37 -10.44
C VAL A 825 7.33 -21.56 -11.70
N SER A 826 8.36 -20.74 -11.89
CA SER A 826 9.31 -20.89 -12.99
C SER A 826 10.36 -21.99 -12.74
N SER A 827 10.32 -22.61 -11.56
CA SER A 827 11.15 -23.75 -11.18
C SER A 827 10.29 -25.00 -10.93
N LEU A 828 10.93 -26.14 -10.67
CA LEU A 828 10.23 -27.37 -10.23
C LEU A 828 9.78 -27.33 -8.76
N LYS A 829 9.98 -26.20 -8.06
CA LYS A 829 9.77 -26.10 -6.62
C LYS A 829 8.29 -26.19 -6.24
N MET A 830 7.39 -25.57 -7.01
CA MET A 830 5.95 -25.60 -6.72
C MET A 830 5.36 -27.02 -6.82
N SER A 831 5.73 -27.77 -7.86
CA SER A 831 5.30 -29.17 -8.00
C SER A 831 5.90 -30.06 -6.91
N GLN A 832 7.16 -29.83 -6.54
CA GLN A 832 7.80 -30.56 -5.43
C GLN A 832 7.11 -30.30 -4.10
N TRP A 833 6.77 -29.04 -3.80
CA TRP A 833 5.99 -28.68 -2.61
C TRP A 833 4.63 -29.37 -2.59
N GLU A 834 3.91 -29.41 -3.72
CA GLU A 834 2.62 -30.07 -3.81
C GLU A 834 2.72 -31.58 -3.54
N GLU A 835 3.66 -32.26 -4.20
CA GLU A 835 3.91 -33.70 -4.01
C GLU A 835 4.35 -34.02 -2.58
N GLU A 836 5.26 -33.23 -2.02
CA GLU A 836 5.76 -33.40 -0.65
C GLU A 836 4.63 -33.18 0.37
N LEU A 837 3.80 -32.15 0.20
CA LEU A 837 2.67 -31.89 1.08
C LEU A 837 1.65 -33.03 1.07
N GLN A 838 1.33 -33.58 -0.10
CA GLN A 838 0.41 -34.72 -0.22
C GLN A 838 0.95 -35.94 0.53
N GLN A 839 2.24 -36.27 0.33
CA GLN A 839 2.88 -37.39 1.02
C GLN A 839 2.90 -37.20 2.55
N LEU A 840 3.24 -35.99 3.01
CA LEU A 840 3.26 -35.67 4.44
C LEU A 840 1.86 -35.75 5.07
N ILE A 841 0.81 -35.29 4.38
CA ILE A 841 -0.58 -35.39 4.86
C ILE A 841 -1.01 -36.85 4.98
N GLU A 842 -0.73 -37.69 3.97
CA GLU A 842 -1.04 -39.12 4.02
C GLU A 842 -0.28 -39.83 5.15
N GLN A 843 1.00 -39.51 5.31
CA GLN A 843 1.82 -40.03 6.40
C GLN A 843 1.30 -39.59 7.77
N LYS A 844 0.92 -38.32 7.92
CA LYS A 844 0.33 -37.81 9.16
C LYS A 844 -0.98 -38.51 9.49
N GLN A 845 -1.82 -38.76 8.48
CA GLN A 845 -3.08 -39.47 8.65
C GLN A 845 -2.85 -40.91 9.15
N ALA A 846 -1.87 -41.62 8.60
CA ALA A 846 -1.50 -42.97 9.05
C ALA A 846 -1.02 -42.95 10.51
N LEU A 847 -0.09 -42.05 10.85
CA LEU A 847 0.41 -41.89 12.22
C LEU A 847 -0.70 -41.51 13.20
N SER A 848 -1.66 -40.65 12.79
CA SER A 848 -2.81 -40.26 13.61
C SER A 848 -3.69 -41.46 13.99
N ARG A 849 -3.86 -42.44 13.09
CA ARG A 849 -4.60 -43.67 13.37
C ARG A 849 -3.88 -44.55 14.39
N GLU A 850 -2.55 -44.64 14.30
CA GLU A 850 -1.76 -45.42 15.24
C GLU A 850 -1.73 -44.78 16.63
N ILE A 851 -1.56 -43.45 16.72
CA ILE A 851 -1.66 -42.68 17.97
C ILE A 851 -3.04 -42.87 18.61
N LEU A 852 -4.11 -42.75 17.83
CA LEU A 852 -5.48 -42.96 18.29
C LEU A 852 -5.65 -44.36 18.90
N GLY A 853 -5.19 -45.39 18.20
CA GLY A 853 -5.27 -46.77 18.68
C GLY A 853 -4.49 -47.00 19.97
N MET A 854 -3.28 -46.43 20.08
CA MET A 854 -2.46 -46.47 21.28
C MET A 854 -3.17 -45.80 22.46
N GLN A 855 -3.70 -44.59 22.26
CA GLN A 855 -4.37 -43.79 23.29
C GLN A 855 -5.67 -44.44 23.77
N LEU A 856 -6.48 -45.00 22.86
CA LEU A 856 -7.70 -45.73 23.23
C LEU A 856 -7.39 -46.98 24.06
N ARG A 857 -6.35 -47.73 23.71
CA ARG A 857 -5.87 -48.87 24.50
C ARG A 857 -5.40 -48.42 25.87
N GLU A 858 -4.63 -47.33 25.95
CA GLU A 858 -4.10 -46.81 27.22
C GLU A 858 -5.22 -46.48 28.22
N GLN A 859 -6.32 -45.90 27.75
CA GLN A 859 -7.46 -45.56 28.60
C GLN A 859 -8.18 -46.76 29.21
N THR A 860 -8.01 -47.98 28.67
CA THR A 860 -8.68 -49.18 29.22
C THR A 860 -8.05 -49.70 30.51
N TYR A 861 -6.79 -49.35 30.79
CA TYR A 861 -6.05 -49.81 31.96
C TYR A 861 -5.49 -48.66 32.80
N LYS A 862 -5.97 -47.43 32.55
CA LYS A 862 -5.63 -46.23 33.31
C LYS A 862 -6.46 -46.21 34.58
N GLU A 863 -5.81 -46.22 35.73
CA GLU A 863 -6.44 -46.21 37.07
C GLU A 863 -7.25 -44.94 37.35
#